data_AF-A0A0F2NSM6-F1
#
_entry.id   AF-A0A0F2NSM6-F1
#
_cell.length_a   1.000
_cell.length_b   1.000
_cell.length_c   1.000
_cell.angle_alpha   90.00
_cell.angle_beta   90.00
_cell.angle_gamma   90.00
#
_symmetry.space_group_name_H-M   'P 1'
#
loop_
_entity.id
_entity.type
_entity.pdbx_description
1 polymer ?
#
loop_
_entity_poly.entity_id
_entity_poly.type
_entity_poly.pdbx_seq_one_letter_code
_entity_poly.pdbx_strand_id
1 'polypeptide(L)'
;MSQNNYHILIQKLDAFIRKYYKNRLIKGGIYAFGLLMAAFLFITIVEYFIQFNTLGRTILFYTFVLSAAYVLVYFIVIPLLKLYQFGEIINHKQAATIIGNHFDEVRDKLINVLQLEEQKAINQYNNQLVWASIEQKSVELTPVPFSNAIQFSENKKHLKWIAIPLLTALLISVISPTIFTEGTNRLLNHNVYIQPVAPFQFNVENESLVVLKNNDFDLDILLSGNELPHKVYIEKNGVKYPLSKTDNRNFAYTFKNVQASESFKLYASGFYSEEFNLKVIPNPTLNNFTIKLDYPNYTNKTDETLSNSGDLIVPEGTKIQWNFSTEDADFLHFILGDSVMDLAIKDEQVTFNLNASQSKKYGFLPKNNFVANSDTVLYALQVVKDQYPSIEIQEKRDSVSEEKVYFKGLISDDYGFTKLNFNYRIKTKNDSLPQRNELNSLTIPFNKNNISEEFFYYWNLKEIGLSPGEELEYYFEIWDNDGIHGTKSTRSALKTFKSKTTKERDEITDGNNNKIKSDLSESIAEAKDIQKELQKLKEKLNEKKEIGWEEKQKMKELLEKQKELQERVEKIEEENQKNNMQQNEYKQYNEELLQKQEQLQKLFDELMTDEMKEMMEKLQEMMERLDKSLLEEELEKMELSNKDLEKELDRSLELFKQMEFQQKLDDVKSKMDELAEKQEKLAEESENKDANSEELKEKQDDLNKEFDELSKEMDELKKMDEELERPNGMEDNKEEKESIANDMQESSEQLENNKSSKASKSQKSAAQKMKEMSEKMASLQSQAADQGEDMESLRQLLDNLVHLSFEQEALMEVYKNTNTQSPEYVKLAQKQKKLKDDAKMIEDSLFALSKRVVQLQSVVNKEINLINANMDKTLEFMSERIKPMAASRQQYIMTSLNNLALLFDEALQQMQQQAQKQGEGSCDNPGGSGKPKPGPGSMGSLKKMQEQLSKQLEQMEKALKEGQKPGGKKPGQKPGEGSMMPGGMGTSESLAKMAAQQAKIRQELQKLKNQGAQGTEGMSKLMEENEQDIVNKRITQETLNRQQEILTRLLESEKAEREREWDDKRESKEGKTVENSNPNLFFEYNKQKESEVELLQTTPPHLTQFYKNKVTQYFQEINR
;
A
#
# COMPACT_ATOMS: atom_id res chain seq x y z
N MET A 1 -15.06 -165.16 -27.45
CA MET A 1 -14.48 -166.16 -28.38
C MET A 1 -12.97 -166.00 -28.32
N SER A 2 -12.28 -167.08 -27.95
CA SER A 2 -11.14 -167.05 -27.02
C SER A 2 -9.96 -166.21 -27.52
N GLN A 3 -9.63 -165.19 -26.72
CA GLN A 3 -8.53 -164.26 -26.93
C GLN A 3 -7.20 -165.00 -27.07
N ASN A 4 -6.54 -164.75 -28.19
CA ASN A 4 -5.21 -165.24 -28.52
C ASN A 4 -4.21 -164.81 -27.44
N ASN A 5 -3.63 -165.76 -26.69
CA ASN A 5 -2.82 -165.45 -25.51
C ASN A 5 -1.57 -164.61 -25.84
N TYR A 6 -1.10 -164.64 -27.09
CA TYR A 6 -0.04 -163.76 -27.57
C TYR A 6 -0.43 -162.28 -27.54
N HIS A 7 -1.70 -161.94 -27.81
CA HIS A 7 -2.12 -160.54 -27.79
C HIS A 7 -2.10 -159.96 -26.35
N ILE A 8 -2.40 -160.81 -25.36
CA ILE A 8 -2.29 -160.46 -23.93
C ILE A 8 -0.82 -160.22 -23.55
N LEU A 9 0.10 -161.02 -24.10
CA LEU A 9 1.56 -160.83 -23.93
C LEU A 9 2.01 -159.46 -24.46
N ILE A 10 1.59 -159.09 -25.67
CA ILE A 10 1.90 -157.78 -26.28
C ILE A 10 1.33 -156.64 -25.44
N GLN A 11 0.08 -156.74 -24.98
CA GLN A 11 -0.51 -155.72 -24.10
C GLN A 11 0.27 -155.55 -22.79
N LYS A 12 0.80 -156.64 -22.21
CA LYS A 12 1.66 -156.59 -21.02
C LYS A 12 3.03 -155.94 -21.32
N LEU A 13 3.61 -156.19 -22.50
CA LEU A 13 4.83 -155.52 -22.95
C LEU A 13 4.60 -154.00 -23.14
N ASP A 14 3.49 -153.60 -23.76
CA ASP A 14 3.14 -152.19 -23.91
C ASP A 14 2.83 -151.50 -22.56
N ALA A 15 2.23 -152.23 -21.61
CA ALA A 15 2.05 -151.74 -20.25
C ALA A 15 3.39 -151.49 -19.54
N PHE A 16 4.39 -152.36 -19.75
CA PHE A 16 5.75 -152.15 -19.25
C PHE A 16 6.43 -150.93 -19.89
N ILE A 17 6.34 -150.78 -21.22
CA ILE A 17 6.94 -149.63 -21.94
C ILE A 17 6.36 -148.30 -21.43
N ARG A 18 5.03 -148.23 -21.23
CA ARG A 18 4.41 -147.04 -20.63
C ARG A 18 4.90 -146.77 -19.21
N LYS A 19 5.04 -147.80 -18.37
CA LYS A 19 5.57 -147.66 -17.01
C LYS A 19 7.04 -147.23 -17.00
N TYR A 20 7.83 -147.65 -17.98
CA TYR A 20 9.24 -147.26 -18.17
C TYR A 20 9.39 -145.76 -18.44
N TYR A 21 8.65 -145.23 -19.41
CA TYR A 21 8.68 -143.80 -19.71
C TYR A 21 8.05 -142.96 -18.60
N LYS A 22 7.02 -143.47 -17.91
CA LYS A 22 6.50 -142.82 -16.71
C LYS A 22 7.56 -142.71 -15.60
N ASN A 23 8.37 -143.74 -15.41
CA ASN A 23 9.47 -143.71 -14.43
C ASN A 23 10.56 -142.71 -14.84
N ARG A 24 10.92 -142.68 -16.13
CA ARG A 24 11.89 -141.73 -16.68
C ARG A 24 11.42 -140.28 -16.55
N LEU A 25 10.13 -140.02 -16.72
CA LEU A 25 9.51 -138.71 -16.52
C LEU A 25 9.54 -138.30 -15.06
N ILE A 26 9.23 -139.18 -14.11
CA ILE A 26 9.34 -138.87 -12.66
C ILE A 26 10.78 -138.53 -12.30
N LYS A 27 11.74 -139.33 -12.76
CA LYS A 27 13.17 -139.07 -12.55
C LYS A 27 13.61 -137.75 -13.20
N GLY A 28 13.18 -137.49 -14.44
CA GLY A 28 13.46 -136.25 -15.16
C GLY A 28 12.86 -135.03 -14.47
N GLY A 29 11.63 -135.11 -13.98
CA GLY A 29 10.97 -134.05 -13.24
C GLY A 29 11.72 -133.65 -11.96
N ILE A 30 12.28 -134.63 -11.24
CA ILE A 30 13.10 -134.36 -10.05
C ILE A 30 14.36 -133.55 -10.41
N TYR A 31 15.06 -133.95 -11.48
CA TYR A 31 16.26 -133.22 -11.94
C TYR A 31 15.92 -131.85 -12.51
N ALA A 32 14.84 -131.73 -13.28
CA ALA A 32 14.40 -130.47 -13.85
C ALA A 32 14.10 -129.44 -12.76
N PHE A 33 13.35 -129.84 -11.72
CA PHE A 33 13.04 -128.95 -10.61
C PHE A 33 14.30 -128.53 -9.83
N GLY A 34 15.19 -129.46 -9.52
CA GLY A 34 16.44 -129.16 -8.81
C GLY A 34 17.35 -128.20 -9.59
N LEU A 35 17.54 -128.43 -10.89
CA LEU A 35 18.37 -127.59 -11.76
C LEU A 35 17.78 -126.19 -11.96
N LEU A 36 16.47 -126.09 -12.22
CA LEU A 36 15.81 -124.80 -12.40
C LEU A 36 15.87 -123.95 -11.12
N MET A 37 15.66 -124.56 -9.96
CA MET A 37 15.73 -123.86 -8.68
C MET A 37 17.15 -123.41 -8.35
N ALA A 38 18.16 -124.25 -8.62
CA ALA A 38 19.56 -123.86 -8.45
C ALA A 38 19.97 -122.71 -9.40
N ALA A 39 19.56 -122.76 -10.67
CA ALA A 39 19.84 -121.71 -11.64
C ALA A 39 19.16 -120.38 -11.26
N PHE A 40 17.90 -120.44 -10.80
CA PHE A 40 17.18 -119.26 -10.33
C PHE A 40 17.88 -118.61 -9.14
N LEU A 41 18.26 -119.39 -8.12
CA LEU A 41 19.00 -118.89 -6.95
C LEU A 41 20.33 -118.26 -7.33
N PHE A 42 21.08 -118.90 -8.22
CA PHE A 42 22.37 -118.36 -8.64
C PHE A 42 22.22 -116.99 -9.31
N ILE A 43 21.26 -116.84 -10.23
CA ILE A 43 21.07 -115.59 -10.96
C ILE A 43 20.54 -114.47 -10.04
N THR A 44 19.60 -114.76 -9.14
CA THR A 44 19.07 -113.74 -8.22
C THR A 44 20.13 -113.25 -7.23
N ILE A 45 20.97 -114.16 -6.70
CA ILE A 45 22.09 -113.79 -5.82
C ILE A 45 23.11 -112.93 -6.59
N VAL A 46 23.47 -113.34 -7.80
CA VAL A 46 24.44 -112.63 -8.64
C VAL A 46 23.93 -111.23 -9.01
N GLU A 47 22.65 -111.09 -9.38
CA GLU A 47 22.05 -109.79 -9.68
C GLU A 47 21.99 -108.89 -8.45
N TYR A 48 21.65 -109.43 -7.27
CA TYR A 48 21.58 -108.64 -6.04
C TYR A 48 22.92 -108.01 -5.65
N PHE A 49 24.02 -108.76 -5.74
CA PHE A 49 25.34 -108.27 -5.33
C PHE A 49 26.06 -107.44 -6.40
N ILE A 50 25.94 -107.80 -7.68
CA ILE A 50 26.67 -107.12 -8.75
C ILE A 50 25.90 -105.92 -9.31
N GLN A 51 24.57 -105.90 -9.17
CA GLN A 51 23.71 -104.82 -9.64
C GLN A 51 23.95 -104.48 -11.12
N PHE A 52 23.75 -105.43 -12.02
CA PHE A 52 24.09 -105.25 -13.43
C PHE A 52 23.31 -104.08 -14.06
N ASN A 53 23.94 -103.41 -15.01
CA ASN A 53 23.27 -102.43 -15.87
C ASN A 53 22.16 -103.12 -16.71
N THR A 54 21.35 -102.32 -17.41
CA THR A 54 20.24 -102.81 -18.24
C THR A 54 20.66 -103.92 -19.22
N LEU A 55 21.86 -103.82 -19.80
CA LEU A 55 22.39 -104.80 -20.75
C LEU A 55 22.76 -106.13 -20.06
N GLY A 56 23.47 -106.08 -18.93
CA GLY A 56 23.84 -107.28 -18.17
C GLY A 56 22.62 -108.03 -17.62
N ARG A 57 21.60 -107.30 -17.13
CA ARG A 57 20.32 -107.90 -16.70
C ARG A 57 19.58 -108.59 -17.83
N THR A 58 19.56 -107.99 -19.02
CA THR A 58 18.92 -108.57 -20.20
C THR A 58 19.58 -109.89 -20.59
N ILE A 59 20.93 -109.95 -20.58
CA ILE A 59 21.68 -111.18 -20.87
C ILE A 59 21.35 -112.27 -19.85
N LEU A 60 21.35 -111.96 -18.56
CA LEU A 60 21.05 -112.93 -17.49
C LEU A 60 19.62 -113.47 -17.62
N PHE A 61 18.65 -112.62 -17.90
CA PHE A 61 17.25 -113.01 -18.08
C PHE A 61 17.08 -114.00 -19.25
N TYR A 62 17.57 -113.67 -20.45
CA TYR A 62 17.43 -114.57 -21.60
C TYR A 62 18.25 -115.86 -21.45
N THR A 63 19.40 -115.81 -20.77
CA THR A 63 20.19 -117.01 -20.43
C THR A 63 19.39 -117.95 -19.53
N PHE A 64 18.69 -117.41 -18.52
CA PHE A 64 17.78 -118.19 -17.68
C PHE A 64 16.65 -118.81 -18.48
N VAL A 65 15.98 -118.01 -19.32
CA VAL A 65 14.85 -118.49 -20.15
C VAL A 65 15.27 -119.61 -21.09
N LEU A 66 16.40 -119.46 -21.80
CA LEU A 66 16.91 -120.46 -22.73
C LEU A 66 17.36 -121.75 -22.01
N SER A 67 18.08 -121.62 -20.89
CA SER A 67 18.49 -122.78 -20.09
C SER A 67 17.29 -123.52 -19.48
N ALA A 68 16.28 -122.78 -19.02
CA ALA A 68 15.06 -123.35 -18.48
C ALA A 68 14.26 -124.10 -19.55
N ALA A 69 14.13 -123.53 -20.75
CA ALA A 69 13.48 -124.18 -21.89
C ALA A 69 14.21 -125.48 -22.25
N TYR A 70 15.55 -125.48 -22.32
CA TYR A 70 16.33 -126.67 -22.63
C TYR A 70 16.13 -127.79 -21.59
N VAL A 71 16.18 -127.46 -20.29
CA VAL A 71 15.98 -128.43 -19.20
C VAL A 71 14.57 -129.03 -19.25
N LEU A 72 13.54 -128.22 -19.46
CA LEU A 72 12.16 -128.68 -19.56
C LEU A 72 11.94 -129.57 -20.79
N VAL A 73 12.48 -129.20 -21.95
CA VAL A 73 12.36 -130.01 -23.18
C VAL A 73 13.02 -131.38 -22.99
N TYR A 74 14.25 -131.41 -22.48
CA TYR A 74 15.00 -132.66 -22.35
C TYR A 74 14.45 -133.61 -21.28
N PHE A 75 14.11 -133.09 -20.09
CA PHE A 75 13.73 -133.91 -18.94
C PHE A 75 12.22 -134.15 -18.81
N ILE A 76 11.37 -133.30 -19.38
CA ILE A 76 9.91 -133.43 -19.28
C ILE A 76 9.31 -133.73 -20.65
N VAL A 77 9.51 -132.86 -21.66
CA VAL A 77 8.81 -132.97 -22.95
C VAL A 77 9.19 -134.24 -23.70
N ILE A 78 10.48 -134.58 -23.83
CA ILE A 78 10.92 -135.79 -24.55
C ILE A 78 10.36 -137.07 -23.91
N PRO A 79 10.47 -137.31 -22.59
CA PRO A 79 9.85 -138.48 -21.95
C PRO A 79 8.33 -138.51 -22.05
N LEU A 80 7.66 -137.34 -22.04
CA LEU A 80 6.21 -137.23 -22.14
C LEU A 80 5.71 -137.56 -23.56
N LEU A 81 6.40 -137.10 -24.61
CA LEU A 81 6.11 -137.51 -25.99
C LEU A 81 6.27 -139.02 -26.19
N LYS A 82 7.34 -139.61 -25.62
CA LYS A 82 7.57 -141.06 -25.68
C LYS A 82 6.53 -141.88 -24.89
N LEU A 83 5.89 -141.30 -23.87
CA LEU A 83 4.79 -141.94 -23.13
C LEU A 83 3.54 -142.14 -24.00
N TYR A 84 3.25 -141.17 -24.87
CA TYR A 84 2.13 -141.20 -25.81
C TYR A 84 2.48 -141.86 -27.16
N GLN A 85 3.59 -142.61 -27.22
CA GLN A 85 4.06 -143.36 -28.40
C GLN A 85 4.45 -142.48 -29.61
N PHE A 86 4.79 -141.20 -29.39
CA PHE A 86 5.38 -140.35 -30.42
C PHE A 86 6.92 -140.44 -30.39
N GLY A 87 7.51 -140.83 -31.53
CA GLY A 87 8.97 -140.99 -31.72
C GLY A 87 9.50 -142.40 -31.42
N GLU A 88 10.82 -142.58 -31.47
CA GLU A 88 11.47 -143.88 -31.21
C GLU A 88 11.27 -144.34 -29.75
N ILE A 89 10.37 -145.30 -29.55
CA ILE A 89 10.16 -146.04 -28.30
C ILE A 89 10.99 -147.34 -28.29
N ILE A 90 11.21 -147.90 -27.10
CA ILE A 90 11.89 -149.20 -26.98
C ILE A 90 11.01 -150.28 -27.60
N ASN A 91 11.58 -151.11 -28.47
CA ASN A 91 10.82 -152.16 -29.15
C ASN A 91 10.51 -153.35 -28.20
N HIS A 92 9.59 -154.24 -28.59
CA HIS A 92 9.17 -155.37 -27.75
C HIS A 92 10.33 -156.31 -27.37
N LYS A 93 11.35 -156.45 -28.22
CA LYS A 93 12.56 -157.25 -27.95
C LYS A 93 13.48 -156.61 -26.90
N GLN A 94 13.63 -155.28 -26.95
CA GLN A 94 14.35 -154.51 -25.93
C GLN A 94 13.59 -154.52 -24.61
N ALA A 95 12.27 -154.35 -24.63
CA ALA A 95 11.42 -154.49 -23.45
C ALA A 95 11.55 -155.89 -22.85
N ALA A 96 11.53 -156.94 -23.66
CA ALA A 96 11.74 -158.33 -23.25
C ALA A 96 13.10 -158.56 -22.58
N THR A 97 14.15 -157.94 -23.11
CA THR A 97 15.51 -158.03 -22.53
C THR A 97 15.56 -157.35 -21.16
N ILE A 98 14.94 -156.19 -21.00
CA ILE A 98 14.90 -155.46 -19.71
C ILE A 98 14.05 -156.22 -18.69
N ILE A 99 12.92 -156.79 -19.10
CA ILE A 99 12.06 -157.61 -18.24
C ILE A 99 12.79 -158.90 -17.84
N GLY A 100 13.48 -159.54 -18.78
CA GLY A 100 14.22 -160.80 -18.56
C GLY A 100 15.41 -160.65 -17.61
N ASN A 101 16.03 -159.48 -17.50
CA ASN A 101 17.06 -159.22 -16.49
C ASN A 101 16.49 -159.11 -15.05
N HIS A 102 15.17 -158.92 -14.91
CA HIS A 102 14.51 -158.84 -13.60
C HIS A 102 13.80 -160.15 -13.23
N PHE A 103 13.25 -160.85 -14.22
CA PHE A 103 12.60 -162.14 -14.05
C PHE A 103 13.36 -163.22 -14.84
N ASP A 104 14.39 -163.81 -14.23
CA ASP A 104 15.24 -164.82 -14.88
C ASP A 104 14.43 -166.01 -15.42
N GLU A 105 13.37 -166.43 -14.72
CA GLU A 105 12.48 -167.53 -15.13
C GLU A 105 11.79 -167.31 -16.48
N VAL A 106 11.68 -166.06 -16.92
CA VAL A 106 10.84 -165.63 -18.04
C VAL A 106 11.70 -165.22 -19.24
N ARG A 107 12.98 -164.89 -19.02
CA ARG A 107 13.89 -164.29 -19.99
C ARG A 107 13.96 -165.05 -21.32
N ASP A 108 14.41 -166.30 -21.29
CA ASP A 108 14.60 -167.09 -22.51
C ASP A 108 13.25 -167.44 -23.15
N LYS A 109 12.20 -167.65 -22.34
CA LYS A 109 10.86 -167.95 -22.83
C LYS A 109 10.25 -166.77 -23.60
N LEU A 110 10.36 -165.55 -23.06
CA LEU A 110 9.82 -164.33 -23.68
C LEU A 110 10.51 -164.01 -25.01
N ILE A 111 11.85 -164.13 -25.03
CA ILE A 111 12.64 -163.90 -26.24
C ILE A 111 12.33 -164.97 -27.30
N ASN A 112 12.27 -166.25 -26.90
CA ASN A 112 11.96 -167.35 -27.82
C ASN A 112 10.56 -167.19 -28.45
N VAL A 113 9.55 -166.77 -27.68
CA VAL A 113 8.20 -166.54 -28.21
C VAL A 113 8.18 -165.40 -29.22
N LEU A 114 8.86 -164.28 -28.94
CA LEU A 114 8.96 -163.17 -29.88
C LEU A 114 9.75 -163.54 -31.15
N GLN A 115 10.83 -164.32 -31.03
CA GLN A 115 11.60 -164.81 -32.18
C GLN A 115 10.81 -165.80 -33.05
N LEU A 116 10.01 -166.67 -32.44
CA LEU A 116 9.15 -167.62 -33.17
C LEU A 116 8.03 -166.90 -33.94
N GLU A 117 7.44 -165.84 -33.38
CA GLU A 117 6.46 -165.02 -34.13
C GLU A 117 7.14 -164.24 -35.28
N GLU A 118 8.38 -163.77 -35.11
CA GLU A 118 9.15 -163.11 -36.18
C GLU A 118 9.47 -164.08 -37.35
N GLN A 119 9.74 -165.37 -37.07
CA GLN A 119 9.94 -166.40 -38.10
C GLN A 119 8.65 -166.82 -38.83
N LYS A 120 7.49 -166.70 -38.17
CA LYS A 120 6.17 -167.00 -38.75
C LYS A 120 5.80 -166.06 -39.91
N ALA A 121 6.36 -164.85 -39.92
CA ALA A 121 6.20 -163.92 -41.04
C ALA A 121 6.96 -164.36 -42.31
N ILE A 122 7.89 -165.32 -42.21
CA ILE A 122 8.87 -165.61 -43.28
C ILE A 122 8.57 -166.91 -44.07
N ASN A 123 7.85 -167.92 -43.52
CA ASN A 123 7.62 -169.19 -44.23
C ASN A 123 6.16 -169.71 -44.15
N GLN A 124 5.50 -169.90 -45.30
CA GLN A 124 4.05 -170.04 -45.45
C GLN A 124 3.48 -171.49 -45.56
N TYR A 125 4.29 -172.54 -45.41
CA TYR A 125 3.86 -173.94 -45.67
C TYR A 125 4.19 -174.93 -44.52
N ASN A 126 3.77 -174.65 -43.27
CA ASN A 126 3.39 -175.64 -42.21
C ASN A 126 3.12 -174.90 -40.87
N ASN A 127 1.98 -174.22 -40.75
CA ASN A 127 1.81 -173.19 -39.71
C ASN A 127 1.13 -173.65 -38.40
N GLN A 128 0.60 -174.87 -38.32
CA GLN A 128 -0.14 -175.31 -37.12
C GLN A 128 0.77 -175.64 -35.92
N LEU A 129 1.96 -176.22 -36.15
CA LEU A 129 2.89 -176.59 -35.07
C LEU A 129 3.55 -175.37 -34.40
N VAL A 130 3.85 -174.33 -35.20
CA VAL A 130 4.39 -173.07 -34.68
C VAL A 130 3.33 -172.33 -33.87
N TRP A 131 2.08 -172.27 -34.36
CA TRP A 131 0.95 -171.72 -33.61
C TRP A 131 0.75 -172.41 -32.26
N ALA A 132 0.72 -173.75 -32.23
CA ALA A 132 0.57 -174.51 -30.98
C ALA A 132 1.74 -174.25 -30.01
N SER A 133 2.96 -174.12 -30.53
CA SER A 133 4.15 -173.82 -29.71
C SER A 133 4.14 -172.41 -29.12
N ILE A 134 3.67 -171.41 -29.89
CA ILE A 134 3.53 -170.03 -29.42
C ILE A 134 2.40 -169.92 -28.39
N GLU A 135 1.27 -170.59 -28.63
CA GLU A 135 0.15 -170.63 -27.68
C GLU A 135 0.57 -171.28 -26.36
N GLN A 136 1.17 -172.48 -26.42
CA GLN A 136 1.64 -173.21 -25.23
C GLN A 136 2.64 -172.37 -24.42
N LYS A 137 3.64 -171.77 -25.08
CA LYS A 137 4.64 -170.95 -24.39
C LYS A 137 4.07 -169.61 -23.90
N SER A 138 3.11 -169.02 -24.60
CA SER A 138 2.45 -167.78 -24.17
C SER A 138 1.60 -168.01 -22.90
N VAL A 139 0.97 -169.18 -22.76
CA VAL A 139 0.20 -169.54 -21.55
C VAL A 139 1.08 -169.58 -20.30
N GLU A 140 2.30 -170.12 -20.38
CA GLU A 140 3.24 -170.14 -19.26
C GLU A 140 3.70 -168.73 -18.83
N LEU A 141 3.64 -167.76 -19.73
CA LEU A 141 4.08 -166.37 -19.50
C LEU A 141 2.96 -165.49 -18.93
N THR A 142 1.70 -165.92 -19.05
CA THR A 142 0.51 -165.17 -18.63
C THR A 142 0.45 -164.82 -17.13
N PRO A 143 0.91 -165.65 -16.17
CA PRO A 143 0.83 -165.30 -14.74
C PRO A 143 1.77 -164.15 -14.32
N VAL A 144 2.87 -163.89 -15.05
CA VAL A 144 3.89 -162.93 -14.60
C VAL A 144 3.51 -161.49 -14.95
N PRO A 145 3.49 -160.55 -13.99
CA PRO A 145 3.20 -159.13 -14.25
C PRO A 145 4.48 -158.37 -14.64
N PHE A 146 4.74 -158.18 -15.94
CA PHE A 146 5.93 -157.48 -16.45
C PHE A 146 6.09 -156.05 -15.93
N SER A 147 5.00 -155.38 -15.58
CA SER A 147 5.02 -154.03 -15.01
C SER A 147 5.74 -153.95 -13.66
N ASN A 148 5.93 -155.05 -12.91
CA ASN A 148 6.62 -155.03 -11.62
C ASN A 148 8.14 -154.88 -11.72
N ALA A 149 8.73 -155.07 -12.90
CA ALA A 149 10.17 -154.84 -13.14
C ALA A 149 10.59 -153.36 -13.00
N ILE A 150 9.63 -152.43 -12.86
CA ILE A 150 9.91 -151.00 -12.61
C ILE A 150 9.21 -150.56 -11.33
N GLN A 151 10.00 -150.21 -10.32
CA GLN A 151 9.52 -149.68 -9.04
C GLN A 151 9.76 -148.16 -8.97
N PHE A 152 8.69 -147.37 -8.82
CA PHE A 152 8.81 -145.90 -8.71
C PHE A 152 9.49 -145.44 -7.41
N SER A 153 9.54 -146.31 -6.39
CA SER A 153 10.17 -146.03 -5.09
C SER A 153 11.67 -145.76 -5.18
N GLU A 154 12.37 -146.29 -6.20
CA GLU A 154 13.80 -146.05 -6.38
C GLU A 154 14.13 -144.58 -6.70
N ASN A 155 13.19 -143.82 -7.26
CA ASN A 155 13.38 -142.40 -7.53
C ASN A 155 13.52 -141.54 -6.27
N LYS A 156 13.14 -142.05 -5.09
CA LYS A 156 13.33 -141.33 -3.82
C LYS A 156 14.80 -140.99 -3.56
N LYS A 157 15.75 -141.81 -4.04
CA LYS A 157 17.20 -141.54 -3.93
C LYS A 157 17.64 -140.26 -4.66
N HIS A 158 16.86 -139.79 -5.64
CA HIS A 158 17.15 -138.60 -6.42
C HIS A 158 16.59 -137.32 -5.79
N LEU A 159 15.69 -137.39 -4.79
CA LEU A 159 15.14 -136.22 -4.09
C LEU A 159 16.23 -135.38 -3.40
N LYS A 160 17.37 -135.97 -3.03
CA LYS A 160 18.53 -135.25 -2.46
C LYS A 160 19.04 -134.10 -3.35
N TRP A 161 18.85 -134.21 -4.67
CA TRP A 161 19.26 -133.16 -5.62
C TRP A 161 18.33 -131.93 -5.59
N ILE A 162 17.09 -132.08 -5.12
CA ILE A 162 16.20 -130.94 -4.84
C ILE A 162 16.50 -130.34 -3.46
N ALA A 163 16.88 -131.18 -2.48
CA ALA A 163 17.09 -130.74 -1.11
C ALA A 163 18.18 -129.67 -0.95
N ILE A 164 19.30 -129.77 -1.70
CA ILE A 164 20.40 -128.80 -1.65
C ILE A 164 19.92 -127.38 -2.04
N PRO A 165 19.39 -127.14 -3.26
CA PRO A 165 18.91 -125.82 -3.63
C PRO A 165 17.73 -125.33 -2.76
N LEU A 166 16.87 -126.24 -2.27
CA LEU A 166 15.73 -125.87 -1.42
C LEU A 166 16.21 -125.32 -0.07
N LEU A 167 17.18 -125.99 0.57
CA LEU A 167 17.76 -125.53 1.83
C LEU A 167 18.50 -124.20 1.67
N THR A 168 19.24 -124.01 0.57
CA THR A 168 19.88 -122.72 0.31
C THR A 168 18.85 -121.60 0.09
N ALA A 169 17.75 -121.87 -0.60
CA ALA A 169 16.68 -120.88 -0.77
C ALA A 169 16.06 -120.48 0.58
N LEU A 170 15.79 -121.47 1.44
CA LEU A 170 15.17 -121.24 2.74
C LEU A 170 16.09 -120.46 3.69
N LEU A 171 17.38 -120.75 3.66
CA LEU A 171 18.38 -120.05 4.46
C LEU A 171 18.55 -118.59 4.02
N ILE A 172 18.54 -118.32 2.71
CA ILE A 172 18.57 -116.95 2.18
C ILE A 172 17.28 -116.20 2.56
N SER A 173 16.11 -116.84 2.48
CA SER A 173 14.84 -116.18 2.83
C SER A 173 14.76 -115.72 4.28
N VAL A 174 15.45 -116.42 5.20
CA VAL A 174 15.51 -116.03 6.62
C VAL A 174 16.54 -114.93 6.87
N ILE A 175 17.72 -115.02 6.24
CA ILE A 175 18.81 -114.06 6.47
C ILE A 175 18.53 -112.71 5.77
N SER A 176 18.06 -112.76 4.52
CA SER A 176 17.87 -111.58 3.69
C SER A 176 16.79 -111.84 2.64
N PRO A 177 15.50 -111.64 3.00
CA PRO A 177 14.41 -111.78 2.04
C PRO A 177 14.51 -110.76 0.89
N THR A 178 15.27 -109.66 1.07
CA THR A 178 15.51 -108.65 0.04
C THR A 178 16.25 -109.18 -1.19
N ILE A 179 17.08 -110.23 -1.03
CA ILE A 179 17.76 -110.89 -2.16
C ILE A 179 16.72 -111.45 -3.15
N PHE A 180 15.62 -111.99 -2.64
CA PHE A 180 14.52 -112.48 -3.48
C PHE A 180 13.66 -111.35 -4.01
N THR A 181 13.27 -110.38 -3.20
CA THR A 181 12.34 -109.33 -3.64
C THR A 181 13.00 -108.36 -4.60
N GLU A 182 14.17 -107.81 -4.27
CA GLU A 182 14.89 -106.88 -5.15
C GLU A 182 15.57 -107.60 -6.32
N GLY A 183 16.22 -108.75 -6.07
CA GLY A 183 16.88 -109.53 -7.13
C GLY A 183 15.89 -109.99 -8.20
N THR A 184 14.70 -110.46 -7.81
CA THR A 184 13.65 -110.86 -8.76
C THR A 184 13.02 -109.66 -9.45
N ASN A 185 12.75 -108.56 -8.72
CA ASN A 185 12.15 -107.36 -9.30
C ASN A 185 13.07 -106.71 -10.34
N ARG A 186 14.39 -106.66 -10.07
CA ARG A 186 15.41 -106.16 -11.00
C ARG A 186 15.59 -107.06 -12.21
N LEU A 187 15.51 -108.39 -12.03
CA LEU A 187 15.61 -109.37 -13.13
C LEU A 187 14.38 -109.33 -14.04
N LEU A 188 13.17 -109.15 -13.50
CA LEU A 188 11.95 -109.01 -14.30
C LEU A 188 11.93 -107.67 -15.06
N ASN A 189 12.24 -106.57 -14.37
CA ASN A 189 12.35 -105.23 -14.95
C ASN A 189 13.73 -104.98 -15.59
N HIS A 190 14.21 -105.96 -16.36
CA HIS A 190 15.53 -105.92 -17.01
C HIS A 190 15.71 -104.75 -18.00
N ASN A 191 14.62 -104.17 -18.53
CA ASN A 191 14.67 -103.08 -19.51
C ASN A 191 14.48 -101.67 -18.91
N VAL A 192 14.26 -101.53 -17.59
CA VAL A 192 14.02 -100.23 -16.92
C VAL A 192 15.26 -99.77 -16.14
N TYR A 193 15.63 -98.50 -16.29
CA TYR A 193 16.69 -97.85 -15.50
C TYR A 193 16.14 -97.43 -14.13
N ILE A 194 16.76 -97.88 -13.03
CA ILE A 194 16.32 -97.62 -11.64
C ILE A 194 17.41 -96.80 -10.94
N GLN A 195 17.10 -95.57 -10.49
CA GLN A 195 18.01 -94.69 -9.75
C GLN A 195 18.04 -95.02 -8.24
N PRO A 196 19.18 -94.83 -7.55
CA PRO A 196 19.25 -94.94 -6.08
C PRO A 196 18.57 -93.74 -5.39
N VAL A 197 17.80 -94.00 -4.33
CA VAL A 197 17.06 -92.99 -3.56
C VAL A 197 18.01 -92.22 -2.62
N ALA A 198 17.89 -90.89 -2.55
CA ALA A 198 18.70 -90.03 -1.69
C ALA A 198 18.34 -90.17 -0.19
N PRO A 199 19.32 -90.07 0.74
CA PRO A 199 19.07 -90.20 2.19
C PRO A 199 18.47 -88.93 2.86
N PHE A 200 18.19 -87.86 2.10
CA PHE A 200 17.62 -86.58 2.56
C PHE A 200 16.70 -85.94 1.50
N GLN A 201 15.83 -85.02 1.94
CA GLN A 201 14.91 -84.24 1.11
C GLN A 201 15.14 -82.73 1.28
N PHE A 202 14.91 -81.97 0.21
CA PHE A 202 14.93 -80.51 0.21
C PHE A 202 13.50 -79.99 0.41
N ASN A 203 13.21 -79.33 1.53
CA ASN A 203 11.94 -78.66 1.76
C ASN A 203 12.14 -77.15 1.68
N VAL A 204 11.44 -76.49 0.77
CA VAL A 204 11.41 -75.02 0.70
C VAL A 204 10.38 -74.54 1.72
N GLU A 205 10.79 -73.68 2.66
CA GLU A 205 9.90 -73.19 3.74
C GLU A 205 9.05 -71.99 3.32
N ASN A 206 9.40 -71.30 2.23
CA ASN A 206 8.63 -70.15 1.73
C ASN A 206 7.22 -70.58 1.27
N GLU A 207 6.18 -69.93 1.81
CA GLU A 207 4.77 -70.20 1.44
C GLU A 207 4.46 -69.89 -0.03
N SER A 208 5.17 -68.92 -0.64
CA SER A 208 5.05 -68.58 -2.06
C SER A 208 6.39 -68.13 -2.66
N LEU A 209 6.64 -68.52 -3.90
CA LEU A 209 7.82 -68.13 -4.69
C LEU A 209 7.49 -66.94 -5.59
N VAL A 210 7.12 -65.82 -4.98
CA VAL A 210 6.77 -64.58 -5.69
C VAL A 210 7.60 -63.43 -5.15
N VAL A 211 8.17 -62.62 -6.03
CA VAL A 211 8.94 -61.42 -5.66
C VAL A 211 8.53 -60.23 -6.54
N LEU A 212 8.55 -59.03 -5.95
CA LEU A 212 8.39 -57.79 -6.70
C LEU A 212 9.63 -57.53 -7.58
N LYS A 213 9.42 -57.06 -8.80
CA LYS A 213 10.51 -56.62 -9.69
C LYS A 213 11.41 -55.64 -8.93
N ASN A 214 12.72 -55.86 -9.04
CA ASN A 214 13.80 -55.10 -8.38
C ASN A 214 14.04 -55.38 -6.89
N ASN A 215 13.26 -56.27 -6.25
CA ASN A 215 13.47 -56.62 -4.84
C ASN A 215 14.34 -57.87 -4.69
N ASP A 216 14.92 -58.01 -3.50
CA ASP A 216 15.63 -59.22 -3.08
C ASP A 216 14.61 -60.27 -2.62
N PHE A 217 14.87 -61.56 -2.90
CA PHE A 217 14.07 -62.68 -2.42
C PHE A 217 14.94 -63.66 -1.64
N ASP A 218 14.62 -63.86 -0.36
CA ASP A 218 15.28 -64.83 0.49
C ASP A 218 14.59 -66.20 0.39
N LEU A 219 15.31 -67.16 -0.18
CA LEU A 219 14.88 -68.55 -0.27
C LEU A 219 15.38 -69.33 0.94
N ASP A 220 14.46 -69.82 1.75
CA ASP A 220 14.74 -70.61 2.95
C ASP A 220 14.47 -72.10 2.71
N ILE A 221 15.45 -72.93 3.04
CA ILE A 221 15.44 -74.37 2.77
C ILE A 221 15.77 -75.15 4.03
N LEU A 222 14.87 -76.07 4.38
CA LEU A 222 15.03 -77.05 5.45
C LEU A 222 15.36 -78.43 4.86
N LEU A 223 16.46 -79.03 5.31
CA LEU A 223 16.82 -80.40 4.97
C LEU A 223 16.28 -81.39 6.01
N SER A 224 15.60 -82.44 5.53
CA SER A 224 15.09 -83.53 6.38
C SER A 224 15.65 -84.87 5.90
N GLY A 225 16.27 -85.67 6.77
CA GLY A 225 16.87 -86.96 6.40
C GLY A 225 17.79 -87.57 7.47
N ASN A 226 18.28 -88.78 7.20
CA ASN A 226 19.15 -89.52 8.12
C ASN A 226 20.64 -89.14 7.98
N GLU A 227 21.04 -88.66 6.79
CA GLU A 227 22.38 -88.13 6.53
C GLU A 227 22.26 -86.78 5.80
N LEU A 228 22.79 -85.71 6.40
CA LEU A 228 22.64 -84.34 5.90
C LEU A 228 23.93 -83.84 5.22
N PRO A 229 23.85 -83.22 4.03
CA PRO A 229 25.01 -82.67 3.33
C PRO A 229 25.57 -81.41 4.02
N HIS A 230 26.89 -81.25 4.02
CA HIS A 230 27.56 -80.06 4.57
C HIS A 230 27.41 -78.81 3.71
N LYS A 231 27.16 -78.96 2.40
CA LYS A 231 27.01 -77.88 1.43
C LYS A 231 25.83 -78.16 0.51
N VAL A 232 24.97 -77.16 0.35
CA VAL A 232 23.88 -77.14 -0.64
C VAL A 232 24.21 -76.06 -1.66
N TYR A 233 23.86 -76.30 -2.92
CA TYR A 233 24.00 -75.34 -4.01
C TYR A 233 22.64 -75.09 -4.67
N ILE A 234 22.42 -73.88 -5.15
CA ILE A 234 21.33 -73.54 -6.05
C ILE A 234 21.89 -73.48 -7.46
N GLU A 235 21.29 -74.24 -8.37
CA GLU A 235 21.62 -74.26 -9.78
C GLU A 235 20.59 -73.41 -10.54
N LYS A 236 21.07 -72.32 -11.15
CA LYS A 236 20.29 -71.44 -12.02
C LYS A 236 21.07 -71.15 -13.29
N ASN A 237 20.39 -71.20 -14.44
CA ASN A 237 21.02 -71.06 -15.78
C ASN A 237 22.27 -71.96 -15.98
N GLY A 238 22.29 -73.16 -15.38
CA GLY A 238 23.40 -74.12 -15.47
C GLY A 238 24.62 -73.81 -14.58
N VAL A 239 24.55 -72.78 -13.74
CA VAL A 239 25.62 -72.37 -12.81
C VAL A 239 25.20 -72.66 -11.37
N LYS A 240 26.11 -73.25 -10.59
CA LYS A 240 25.89 -73.64 -9.18
C LYS A 240 26.43 -72.58 -8.23
N TYR A 241 25.57 -72.00 -7.40
CA TYR A 241 25.91 -71.05 -6.35
C TYR A 241 25.75 -71.69 -4.98
N PRO A 242 26.72 -71.55 -4.06
CA PRO A 242 26.60 -72.13 -2.71
C PRO A 242 25.55 -71.38 -1.87
N LEU A 243 24.77 -72.13 -1.10
CA LEU A 243 23.85 -71.55 -0.11
C LEU A 243 24.58 -71.17 1.18
N SER A 244 24.07 -70.16 1.86
CA SER A 244 24.50 -69.77 3.20
C SER A 244 23.90 -70.75 4.21
N LYS A 245 24.74 -71.36 5.04
CA LYS A 245 24.29 -72.28 6.09
C LYS A 245 23.90 -71.50 7.35
N THR A 246 22.62 -71.55 7.73
CA THR A 246 22.08 -70.84 8.90
C THR A 246 22.07 -71.74 10.15
N ASP A 247 21.78 -73.03 9.98
CA ASP A 247 21.90 -74.08 11.02
C ASP A 247 22.28 -75.43 10.36
N ASN A 248 22.45 -76.51 11.13
CA ASN A 248 22.74 -77.85 10.63
C ASN A 248 21.68 -78.41 9.67
N ARG A 249 20.46 -77.88 9.69
CA ARG A 249 19.36 -78.27 8.78
C ARG A 249 18.87 -77.16 7.86
N ASN A 250 19.22 -75.90 8.14
CA ASN A 250 18.64 -74.74 7.46
C ASN A 250 19.69 -74.04 6.60
N PHE A 251 19.32 -73.78 5.36
CA PHE A 251 20.12 -73.09 4.36
C PHE A 251 19.31 -71.96 3.75
N ALA A 252 19.96 -70.84 3.46
CA ALA A 252 19.34 -69.67 2.86
C ALA A 252 20.08 -69.24 1.60
N TYR A 253 19.34 -68.68 0.64
CA TYR A 253 19.89 -68.02 -0.55
C TYR A 253 19.11 -66.76 -0.89
N THR A 254 19.81 -65.63 -0.93
CA THR A 254 19.22 -64.36 -1.37
C THR A 254 19.38 -64.19 -2.87
N PHE A 255 18.27 -64.19 -3.61
CA PHE A 255 18.24 -63.65 -4.96
C PHE A 255 18.26 -62.14 -4.88
N LYS A 256 19.37 -61.51 -5.30
CA LYS A 256 19.48 -60.05 -5.29
C LYS A 256 18.86 -59.44 -6.54
N ASN A 257 18.07 -58.39 -6.37
CA ASN A 257 17.52 -57.53 -7.41
C ASN A 257 16.88 -58.31 -8.58
N VAL A 258 15.81 -59.07 -8.29
CA VAL A 258 15.21 -59.98 -9.28
C VAL A 258 14.42 -59.21 -10.34
N GLN A 259 14.87 -59.26 -11.59
CA GLN A 259 14.31 -58.50 -12.72
C GLN A 259 13.30 -59.30 -13.54
N ALA A 260 13.51 -60.61 -13.67
CA ALA A 260 12.70 -61.51 -14.49
C ALA A 260 12.48 -62.83 -13.76
N SER A 261 11.42 -63.56 -14.13
CA SER A 261 11.12 -64.85 -13.52
C SER A 261 12.22 -65.86 -13.86
N GLU A 262 12.76 -66.55 -12.86
CA GLU A 262 13.89 -67.48 -13.00
C GLU A 262 13.51 -68.87 -12.46
N SER A 263 13.87 -69.92 -13.20
CA SER A 263 13.75 -71.31 -12.73
C SER A 263 15.06 -71.80 -12.12
N PHE A 264 14.97 -72.54 -11.03
CA PHE A 264 16.14 -73.01 -10.27
C PHE A 264 15.94 -74.43 -9.71
N LYS A 265 17.06 -75.10 -9.44
CA LYS A 265 17.13 -76.43 -8.79
C LYS A 265 18.08 -76.39 -7.62
N LEU A 266 17.86 -77.23 -6.61
CA LEU A 266 18.78 -77.42 -5.50
C LEU A 266 19.64 -78.66 -5.75
N TYR A 267 20.92 -78.56 -5.42
CA TYR A 267 21.92 -79.61 -5.63
C TYR A 267 22.74 -79.83 -4.37
N ALA A 268 22.79 -81.07 -3.87
CA ALA A 268 23.66 -81.44 -2.76
C ALA A 268 24.07 -82.91 -2.87
N SER A 269 25.34 -83.22 -2.56
CA SER A 269 25.89 -84.58 -2.50
C SER A 269 25.50 -85.51 -3.66
N GLY A 270 25.43 -84.99 -4.89
CA GLY A 270 25.11 -85.77 -6.10
C GLY A 270 23.62 -85.88 -6.45
N PHE A 271 22.71 -85.34 -5.62
CA PHE A 271 21.26 -85.39 -5.82
C PHE A 271 20.69 -84.00 -6.12
N TYR A 272 19.61 -83.99 -6.90
CA TYR A 272 18.87 -82.81 -7.34
C TYR A 272 17.49 -82.77 -6.71
N SER A 273 16.99 -81.57 -6.41
CA SER A 273 15.57 -81.35 -6.11
C SER A 273 14.72 -81.32 -7.38
N GLU A 274 13.40 -81.22 -7.20
CA GLU A 274 12.49 -80.76 -8.24
C GLU A 274 12.81 -79.32 -8.68
N GLU A 275 12.29 -78.94 -9.84
CA GLU A 275 12.48 -77.61 -10.42
C GLU A 275 11.49 -76.62 -9.83
N PHE A 276 12.00 -75.52 -9.27
CA PHE A 276 11.19 -74.45 -8.70
C PHE A 276 11.23 -73.22 -9.62
N ASN A 277 10.17 -72.43 -9.62
CA ASN A 277 10.06 -71.22 -10.45
C ASN A 277 9.75 -70.00 -9.57
N LEU A 278 10.66 -69.03 -9.56
CA LEU A 278 10.48 -67.76 -8.87
C LEU A 278 9.76 -66.78 -9.82
N LYS A 279 8.50 -66.46 -9.52
CA LYS A 279 7.70 -65.55 -10.34
C LYS A 279 7.94 -64.09 -9.93
N VAL A 280 8.33 -63.26 -10.89
CA VAL A 280 8.43 -61.81 -10.71
C VAL A 280 7.10 -61.14 -11.07
N ILE A 281 6.58 -60.31 -10.17
CA ILE A 281 5.42 -59.46 -10.41
C ILE A 281 5.86 -58.01 -10.65
N PRO A 282 5.22 -57.26 -11.57
CA PRO A 282 5.61 -55.89 -11.89
C PRO A 282 5.44 -54.98 -10.67
N ASN A 283 6.45 -54.16 -10.38
CA ASN A 283 6.43 -53.24 -9.24
C ASN A 283 6.12 -51.82 -9.76
N PRO A 284 4.93 -51.27 -9.50
CA PRO A 284 4.55 -49.96 -10.04
C PRO A 284 5.39 -48.87 -9.35
N THR A 285 6.14 -48.11 -10.14
CA THR A 285 7.04 -47.07 -9.61
C THR A 285 6.85 -45.75 -10.34
N LEU A 286 7.15 -44.64 -9.64
CA LEU A 286 7.20 -43.31 -10.26
C LEU A 286 8.65 -42.98 -10.63
N ASN A 287 8.91 -42.76 -11.91
CA ASN A 287 10.24 -42.43 -12.41
C ASN A 287 10.58 -40.95 -12.21
N ASN A 288 9.72 -40.05 -12.67
CA ASN A 288 9.86 -38.61 -12.48
C ASN A 288 8.52 -37.90 -12.59
N PHE A 289 8.48 -36.65 -12.16
CA PHE A 289 7.37 -35.76 -12.42
C PHE A 289 7.83 -34.33 -12.66
N THR A 290 7.08 -33.60 -13.48
CA THR A 290 7.28 -32.17 -13.73
C THR A 290 6.02 -31.41 -13.38
N ILE A 291 6.16 -30.22 -12.80
CA ILE A 291 5.05 -29.35 -12.40
C ILE A 291 5.20 -28.05 -13.17
N LYS A 292 4.19 -27.70 -13.98
CA LYS A 292 4.11 -26.39 -14.62
C LYS A 292 3.18 -25.50 -13.80
N LEU A 293 3.67 -24.31 -13.46
CA LEU A 293 2.97 -23.29 -12.70
C LEU A 293 2.67 -22.11 -13.62
N ASP A 294 1.39 -21.93 -13.96
CA ASP A 294 0.85 -20.79 -14.69
C ASP A 294 0.30 -19.79 -13.67
N TYR A 295 1.04 -18.70 -13.43
CA TYR A 295 0.71 -17.72 -12.40
C TYR A 295 -0.33 -16.72 -12.90
N PRO A 296 -1.21 -16.19 -12.03
CA PRO A 296 -2.17 -15.17 -12.45
C PRO A 296 -1.48 -13.90 -12.96
N ASN A 297 -1.95 -13.37 -14.11
CA ASN A 297 -1.35 -12.21 -14.78
C ASN A 297 -1.15 -10.98 -13.87
N TYR A 298 -2.06 -10.72 -12.93
CA TYR A 298 -1.99 -9.56 -12.04
C TYR A 298 -0.79 -9.61 -11.07
N THR A 299 -0.22 -10.80 -10.84
CA THR A 299 0.96 -10.97 -9.98
C THR A 299 2.28 -10.61 -10.65
N ASN A 300 2.29 -10.37 -11.97
CA ASN A 300 3.48 -10.13 -12.80
C ASN A 300 4.61 -11.18 -12.63
N LYS A 301 4.28 -12.40 -12.16
CA LYS A 301 5.23 -13.51 -12.06
C LYS A 301 5.34 -14.24 -13.40
N THR A 302 6.55 -14.67 -13.74
CA THR A 302 6.80 -15.51 -14.91
C THR A 302 6.49 -16.97 -14.60
N ASP A 303 5.84 -17.67 -15.52
CA ASP A 303 5.55 -19.09 -15.41
C ASP A 303 6.81 -19.92 -15.13
N GLU A 304 6.68 -20.90 -14.24
CA GLU A 304 7.78 -21.72 -13.76
C GLU A 304 7.53 -23.21 -14.06
N THR A 305 8.59 -23.97 -14.31
CA THR A 305 8.53 -25.43 -14.43
C THR A 305 9.50 -26.08 -13.44
N LEU A 306 8.95 -26.83 -12.50
CA LEU A 306 9.71 -27.55 -11.48
C LEU A 306 9.83 -29.02 -11.85
N SER A 307 11.00 -29.62 -11.64
CA SER A 307 11.24 -31.06 -11.88
C SER A 307 11.54 -31.78 -10.57
N ASN A 308 10.78 -32.83 -10.26
CA ASN A 308 10.90 -33.63 -9.04
C ASN A 308 10.85 -32.84 -7.71
N SER A 309 10.26 -31.64 -7.70
CA SER A 309 10.02 -30.85 -6.49
C SER A 309 8.53 -30.82 -6.21
N GLY A 310 8.10 -31.37 -5.07
CA GLY A 310 6.67 -31.51 -4.77
C GLY A 310 6.11 -30.51 -3.75
N ASP A 311 6.93 -29.91 -2.88
CA ASP A 311 6.41 -28.83 -2.02
C ASP A 311 6.25 -27.55 -2.83
N LEU A 312 5.02 -27.01 -2.84
CA LEU A 312 4.62 -25.87 -3.67
C LEU A 312 4.15 -24.73 -2.79
N ILE A 313 4.67 -23.52 -3.03
CA ILE A 313 4.17 -22.27 -2.45
C ILE A 313 3.75 -21.37 -3.60
N VAL A 314 2.45 -21.18 -3.78
CA VAL A 314 1.91 -20.45 -4.94
C VAL A 314 0.83 -19.45 -4.52
N PRO A 315 0.68 -18.33 -5.25
CA PRO A 315 -0.48 -17.45 -5.10
C PRO A 315 -1.79 -18.20 -5.38
N GLU A 316 -2.87 -17.76 -4.74
CA GLU A 316 -4.22 -18.18 -5.09
C GLU A 316 -4.50 -17.95 -6.59
N GLY A 317 -5.26 -18.85 -7.21
CA GLY A 317 -5.59 -18.80 -8.65
C GLY A 317 -4.52 -19.36 -9.60
N THR A 318 -3.33 -19.73 -9.11
CA THR A 318 -2.29 -20.37 -9.93
C THR A 318 -2.80 -21.70 -10.50
N LYS A 319 -2.64 -21.92 -11.81
CA LYS A 319 -2.96 -23.21 -12.43
C LYS A 319 -1.75 -24.11 -12.36
N ILE A 320 -1.92 -25.26 -11.74
CA ILE A 320 -0.87 -26.25 -11.53
C ILE A 320 -1.15 -27.44 -12.42
N GLN A 321 -0.17 -27.79 -13.26
CA GLN A 321 -0.21 -28.99 -14.09
C GLN A 321 0.92 -29.92 -13.71
N TRP A 322 0.60 -31.09 -13.15
CA TRP A 322 1.55 -32.18 -12.91
C TRP A 322 1.59 -33.09 -14.13
N ASN A 323 2.79 -33.44 -14.59
CA ASN A 323 3.01 -34.49 -15.57
C ASN A 323 3.89 -35.56 -14.92
N PHE A 324 3.35 -36.77 -14.80
CA PHE A 324 4.01 -37.91 -14.17
C PHE A 324 4.51 -38.89 -15.24
N SER A 325 5.67 -39.49 -14.99
CA SER A 325 6.21 -40.62 -15.74
C SER A 325 6.37 -41.81 -14.80
N THR A 326 5.74 -42.92 -15.13
CA THR A 326 5.61 -44.11 -14.28
C THR A 326 6.05 -45.37 -15.03
N GLU A 327 6.62 -46.36 -14.33
CA GLU A 327 6.93 -47.68 -14.90
C GLU A 327 6.04 -48.75 -14.26
N ASP A 328 5.57 -49.72 -15.06
CA ASP A 328 4.79 -50.88 -14.61
C ASP A 328 3.51 -50.54 -13.79
N ALA A 329 2.94 -49.35 -14.00
CA ALA A 329 1.74 -48.85 -13.31
C ALA A 329 0.56 -48.66 -14.27
N ASP A 330 -0.62 -49.15 -13.86
CA ASP A 330 -1.88 -49.02 -14.61
C ASP A 330 -2.66 -47.74 -14.20
N PHE A 331 -2.55 -47.37 -12.92
CA PHE A 331 -3.23 -46.21 -12.32
C PHE A 331 -2.30 -45.44 -11.40
N LEU A 332 -2.51 -44.13 -11.28
CA LEU A 332 -1.89 -43.29 -10.27
C LEU A 332 -3.00 -42.80 -9.32
N HIS A 333 -2.98 -43.28 -8.07
CA HIS A 333 -3.83 -42.74 -7.01
C HIS A 333 -3.28 -41.39 -6.57
N PHE A 334 -3.95 -40.30 -6.95
CA PHE A 334 -3.64 -38.94 -6.52
C PHE A 334 -4.47 -38.59 -5.28
N ILE A 335 -3.79 -38.36 -4.17
CA ILE A 335 -4.37 -38.00 -2.88
C ILE A 335 -4.30 -36.48 -2.75
N LEU A 336 -5.42 -35.81 -2.47
CA LEU A 336 -5.51 -34.37 -2.27
C LEU A 336 -6.38 -34.06 -1.04
N GLY A 337 -5.74 -33.83 0.10
CA GLY A 337 -6.42 -33.74 1.39
C GLY A 337 -7.17 -35.04 1.69
N ASP A 338 -8.50 -34.93 1.83
CA ASP A 338 -9.38 -36.08 2.08
C ASP A 338 -9.93 -36.75 0.80
N SER A 339 -9.61 -36.20 -0.38
CA SER A 339 -10.07 -36.72 -1.67
C SER A 339 -9.00 -37.60 -2.31
N VAL A 340 -9.41 -38.73 -2.90
CA VAL A 340 -8.53 -39.63 -3.65
C VAL A 340 -9.11 -39.79 -5.05
N MET A 341 -8.25 -39.63 -6.06
CA MET A 341 -8.61 -39.73 -7.47
C MET A 341 -7.70 -40.74 -8.17
N ASP A 342 -8.30 -41.63 -8.96
CA ASP A 342 -7.54 -42.64 -9.71
C ASP A 342 -7.34 -42.14 -11.14
N LEU A 343 -6.09 -41.81 -11.47
CA LEU A 343 -5.72 -41.32 -12.79
C LEU A 343 -5.22 -42.49 -13.63
N ALA A 344 -5.92 -42.80 -14.72
CA ALA A 344 -5.50 -43.85 -15.65
C ALA A 344 -4.22 -43.43 -16.40
N ILE A 345 -3.23 -44.31 -16.40
CA ILE A 345 -1.94 -44.08 -17.07
C ILE A 345 -2.06 -44.55 -18.53
N LYS A 346 -1.55 -43.74 -19.47
CA LYS A 346 -1.45 -44.10 -20.88
C LYS A 346 -0.03 -43.85 -21.35
N ASP A 347 0.58 -44.82 -22.02
CA ASP A 347 1.96 -44.74 -22.50
C ASP A 347 2.95 -44.32 -21.40
N GLU A 348 2.82 -44.90 -20.20
CA GLU A 348 3.68 -44.60 -19.02
C GLU A 348 3.62 -43.14 -18.54
N GLN A 349 2.63 -42.36 -18.98
CA GLN A 349 2.44 -40.96 -18.62
C GLN A 349 1.02 -40.66 -18.15
N VAL A 350 0.91 -39.67 -17.25
CA VAL A 350 -0.38 -39.14 -16.82
C VAL A 350 -0.25 -37.68 -16.41
N THR A 351 -1.28 -36.88 -16.75
CA THR A 351 -1.34 -35.46 -16.42
C THR A 351 -2.51 -35.16 -15.51
N PHE A 352 -2.30 -34.29 -14.53
CA PHE A 352 -3.34 -33.79 -13.63
C PHE A 352 -3.28 -32.27 -13.55
N ASN A 353 -4.45 -31.62 -13.57
CA ASN A 353 -4.57 -30.16 -13.50
C ASN A 353 -5.38 -29.76 -12.27
N LEU A 354 -4.90 -28.76 -11.53
CA LEU A 354 -5.60 -28.17 -10.38
C LEU A 354 -5.43 -26.66 -10.38
N ASN A 355 -6.49 -25.94 -10.03
CA ASN A 355 -6.38 -24.52 -9.69
C ASN A 355 -6.17 -24.39 -8.18
N ALA A 356 -5.12 -23.69 -7.78
CA ALA A 356 -4.76 -23.49 -6.38
C ALA A 356 -5.73 -22.50 -5.70
N SER A 357 -6.60 -22.99 -4.81
CA SER A 357 -7.52 -22.15 -4.02
C SER A 357 -7.32 -22.27 -2.51
N GLN A 358 -6.86 -23.43 -2.03
CA GLN A 358 -6.66 -23.69 -0.60
C GLN A 358 -5.40 -24.54 -0.39
N SER A 359 -4.71 -24.26 0.72
CA SER A 359 -3.57 -25.06 1.15
C SER A 359 -4.00 -26.49 1.49
N LYS A 360 -3.37 -27.48 0.86
CA LYS A 360 -3.70 -28.90 1.03
C LYS A 360 -2.42 -29.74 0.99
N LYS A 361 -2.41 -30.85 1.71
CA LYS A 361 -1.42 -31.90 1.50
C LYS A 361 -1.85 -32.73 0.30
N TYR A 362 -0.89 -33.12 -0.52
CA TYR A 362 -1.16 -34.02 -1.64
C TYR A 362 -0.10 -35.10 -1.72
N GLY A 363 -0.42 -36.19 -2.39
CA GLY A 363 0.50 -37.28 -2.60
C GLY A 363 0.07 -38.12 -3.77
N PHE A 364 0.96 -38.99 -4.21
CA PHE A 364 0.67 -39.87 -5.32
C PHE A 364 1.21 -41.28 -5.04
N LEU A 365 0.46 -42.26 -5.53
CA LEU A 365 0.67 -43.67 -5.27
C LEU A 365 0.47 -44.46 -6.58
N PRO A 366 1.54 -44.92 -7.24
CA PRO A 366 1.46 -45.73 -8.45
C PRO A 366 0.90 -47.11 -8.14
N LYS A 367 -0.09 -47.60 -8.89
CA LYS A 367 -0.69 -48.92 -8.69
C LYS A 367 -0.83 -49.68 -9.98
N ASN A 368 -0.83 -51.00 -9.88
CA ASN A 368 -1.21 -51.90 -10.95
C ASN A 368 -2.13 -53.00 -10.40
N ASN A 369 -2.60 -53.88 -11.28
CA ASN A 369 -3.51 -54.96 -10.90
C ASN A 369 -2.90 -56.02 -9.94
N PHE A 370 -1.57 -56.03 -9.74
CA PHE A 370 -0.85 -57.00 -8.91
C PHE A 370 -0.45 -56.45 -7.54
N VAL A 371 -0.20 -55.13 -7.45
CA VAL A 371 0.34 -54.44 -6.28
C VAL A 371 -0.55 -53.25 -5.95
N ALA A 372 -1.34 -53.41 -4.88
CA ALA A 372 -2.30 -52.40 -4.45
C ALA A 372 -1.68 -51.30 -3.56
N ASN A 373 -0.54 -51.57 -2.92
CA ASN A 373 0.10 -50.66 -1.96
C ASN A 373 1.60 -50.57 -2.30
N SER A 374 1.99 -49.54 -3.05
CA SER A 374 3.39 -49.14 -3.27
C SER A 374 3.76 -47.97 -2.34
N ASP A 375 4.99 -47.47 -2.44
CA ASP A 375 5.45 -46.33 -1.63
C ASP A 375 4.70 -45.05 -2.02
N THR A 376 4.21 -44.31 -1.00
CA THR A 376 3.51 -43.03 -1.18
C THR A 376 4.48 -41.88 -1.00
N VAL A 377 4.50 -40.95 -1.95
CA VAL A 377 5.23 -39.68 -1.80
C VAL A 377 4.25 -38.59 -1.40
N LEU A 378 4.53 -37.88 -0.31
CA LEU A 378 3.68 -36.84 0.27
C LEU A 378 4.35 -35.47 0.16
N TYR A 379 3.56 -34.47 -0.21
CA TYR A 379 3.97 -33.08 -0.36
C TYR A 379 2.91 -32.11 0.17
N ALA A 380 3.29 -30.84 0.32
CA ALA A 380 2.39 -29.77 0.69
C ALA A 380 2.22 -28.75 -0.43
N LEU A 381 0.96 -28.41 -0.74
CA LEU A 381 0.59 -27.22 -1.49
C LEU A 381 0.18 -26.14 -0.49
N GLN A 382 0.97 -25.07 -0.41
CA GLN A 382 0.65 -23.87 0.36
C GLN A 382 0.18 -22.77 -0.59
N VAL A 383 -1.07 -22.34 -0.39
CA VAL A 383 -1.68 -21.25 -1.16
C VAL A 383 -1.59 -19.97 -0.35
N VAL A 384 -0.93 -18.95 -0.92
CA VAL A 384 -0.84 -17.61 -0.34
C VAL A 384 -1.97 -16.77 -0.92
N LYS A 385 -2.89 -16.35 -0.05
CA LYS A 385 -4.01 -15.47 -0.42
C LYS A 385 -3.53 -14.04 -0.57
N ASP A 386 -4.17 -13.34 -1.50
CA ASP A 386 -3.98 -11.94 -1.80
C ASP A 386 -4.52 -11.06 -0.65
N GLN A 387 -3.69 -10.15 -0.14
CA GLN A 387 -4.01 -9.32 1.02
C GLN A 387 -4.79 -8.04 0.64
N TYR A 388 -5.29 -7.31 1.64
CA TYR A 388 -5.86 -5.99 1.38
C TYR A 388 -4.73 -4.96 1.30
N PRO A 389 -4.85 -3.92 0.46
CA PRO A 389 -3.85 -2.88 0.38
C PRO A 389 -3.82 -2.10 1.70
N SER A 390 -2.66 -1.55 2.05
CA SER A 390 -2.47 -0.71 3.23
C SER A 390 -2.26 0.75 2.85
N ILE A 391 -2.78 1.66 3.66
CA ILE A 391 -2.64 3.12 3.49
C ILE A 391 -2.46 3.79 4.85
N GLU A 392 -1.41 4.58 4.98
CA GLU A 392 -1.12 5.42 6.14
C GLU A 392 -1.02 6.87 5.69
N ILE A 393 -1.67 7.80 6.41
CA ILE A 393 -1.74 9.22 6.04
C ILE A 393 -1.28 10.08 7.21
N GLN A 394 -0.35 10.99 6.93
CA GLN A 394 0.05 12.10 7.79
C GLN A 394 -0.52 13.41 7.25
N GLU A 395 -1.28 14.12 8.07
CA GLU A 395 -1.89 15.43 7.77
C GLU A 395 -1.10 16.53 8.47
N LYS A 396 -0.79 17.60 7.75
CA LYS A 396 -0.23 18.83 8.33
C LYS A 396 -0.90 20.05 7.71
N ARG A 397 -1.34 20.97 8.57
CA ARG A 397 -1.93 22.25 8.15
C ARG A 397 -0.87 23.34 8.12
N ASP A 398 -1.09 24.32 7.28
CA ASP A 398 -0.25 25.50 7.23
C ASP A 398 -0.39 26.37 8.49
N SER A 399 0.70 27.03 8.89
CA SER A 399 0.73 27.87 10.10
C SER A 399 0.08 29.24 9.91
N VAL A 400 0.00 29.71 8.66
CA VAL A 400 -0.57 31.01 8.31
C VAL A 400 -2.05 30.86 7.95
N SER A 401 -2.40 29.83 7.16
CA SER A 401 -3.78 29.59 6.70
C SER A 401 -4.24 28.16 7.01
N GLU A 402 -5.23 28.01 7.90
CA GLU A 402 -5.85 26.70 8.20
C GLU A 402 -6.53 26.04 6.99
N GLU A 403 -6.83 26.82 5.94
CA GLU A 403 -7.43 26.36 4.69
C GLU A 403 -6.45 25.63 3.74
N LYS A 404 -5.16 25.58 4.07
CA LYS A 404 -4.14 24.87 3.29
C LYS A 404 -3.73 23.60 4.04
N VAL A 405 -3.99 22.45 3.43
CA VAL A 405 -3.72 21.14 4.03
C VAL A 405 -2.79 20.33 3.15
N TYR A 406 -1.77 19.77 3.78
CA TYR A 406 -0.78 18.91 3.14
C TYR A 406 -0.92 17.49 3.68
N PHE A 407 -0.93 16.52 2.76
CA PHE A 407 -1.01 15.10 3.06
C PHE A 407 0.23 14.39 2.55
N LYS A 408 0.90 13.65 3.44
CA LYS A 408 1.91 12.66 3.09
C LYS A 408 1.31 11.28 3.33
N GLY A 409 1.22 10.46 2.30
CA GLY A 409 0.66 9.12 2.39
C GLY A 409 1.65 8.04 1.99
N LEU A 410 1.65 6.92 2.70
CA LEU A 410 2.38 5.71 2.35
C LEU A 410 1.37 4.62 1.97
N ILE A 411 1.46 4.12 0.75
CA ILE A 411 0.68 2.97 0.26
C ILE A 411 1.57 1.75 0.09
N SER A 412 1.06 0.56 0.46
CA SER A 412 1.77 -0.71 0.28
C SER A 412 0.79 -1.84 -0.01
N ASP A 413 1.17 -2.70 -0.94
CA ASP A 413 0.42 -3.90 -1.37
C ASP A 413 1.40 -5.03 -1.76
N ASP A 414 0.89 -6.26 -1.95
CA ASP A 414 1.71 -7.43 -2.33
C ASP A 414 1.92 -7.57 -3.84
N TYR A 415 0.95 -7.18 -4.67
CA TYR A 415 1.00 -7.33 -6.13
C TYR A 415 0.79 -6.02 -6.91
N GLY A 416 0.18 -5.00 -6.31
CA GLY A 416 0.12 -3.63 -6.85
C GLY A 416 -1.26 -2.98 -6.79
N PHE A 417 -1.33 -1.73 -7.23
CA PHE A 417 -2.52 -0.90 -7.05
C PHE A 417 -3.27 -0.62 -8.37
N THR A 418 -4.59 -0.50 -8.29
CA THR A 418 -5.44 -0.12 -9.43
C THR A 418 -5.80 1.37 -9.41
N LYS A 419 -6.15 1.93 -8.24
CA LYS A 419 -6.66 3.29 -8.12
C LYS A 419 -6.36 3.88 -6.73
N LEU A 420 -6.07 5.17 -6.66
CA LEU A 420 -5.99 5.95 -5.43
C LEU A 420 -6.91 7.16 -5.57
N ASN A 421 -7.90 7.28 -4.69
CA ASN A 421 -8.80 8.43 -4.64
C ASN A 421 -8.71 9.16 -3.32
N PHE A 422 -8.83 10.48 -3.41
CA PHE A 422 -9.18 11.34 -2.31
C PHE A 422 -10.66 11.66 -2.38
N ASN A 423 -11.41 11.24 -1.36
CA ASN A 423 -12.86 11.41 -1.30
C ASN A 423 -13.21 12.47 -0.26
N TYR A 424 -14.12 13.40 -0.59
CA TYR A 424 -14.61 14.39 0.36
C TYR A 424 -16.10 14.70 0.16
N ARG A 425 -16.77 15.16 1.22
CA ARG A 425 -18.14 15.67 1.19
C ARG A 425 -18.34 16.80 2.20
N ILE A 426 -19.23 17.74 1.89
CA ILE A 426 -19.57 18.85 2.77
C ILE A 426 -20.87 18.49 3.50
N LYS A 427 -20.79 18.30 4.81
CA LYS A 427 -21.95 18.20 5.69
C LYS A 427 -22.50 19.59 5.96
N THR A 428 -23.60 19.90 5.30
CA THR A 428 -24.37 21.13 5.54
C THR A 428 -25.69 20.82 6.24
N LYS A 429 -26.12 21.72 7.14
CA LYS A 429 -27.48 21.71 7.73
C LYS A 429 -28.48 22.49 6.87
N ASN A 430 -28.02 23.14 5.80
CA ASN A 430 -28.86 23.97 4.95
C ASN A 430 -29.59 23.11 3.91
N ASP A 431 -30.89 22.90 4.10
CA ASP A 431 -31.75 22.10 3.22
C ASP A 431 -31.86 22.66 1.78
N SER A 432 -31.40 23.89 1.56
CA SER A 432 -31.44 24.57 0.26
C SER A 432 -30.37 24.09 -0.73
N LEU A 433 -29.32 23.38 -0.28
CA LEU A 433 -28.18 22.95 -1.10
C LEU A 433 -27.84 21.45 -0.94
N PRO A 434 -28.78 20.53 -1.22
CA PRO A 434 -28.60 19.10 -0.98
C PRO A 434 -27.46 18.47 -1.80
N GLN A 435 -27.12 19.06 -2.96
CA GLN A 435 -26.01 18.62 -3.82
C GLN A 435 -24.64 18.71 -3.12
N ARG A 436 -24.49 19.56 -2.08
CA ARG A 436 -23.21 19.71 -1.37
C ARG A 436 -22.89 18.52 -0.46
N ASN A 437 -23.90 17.73 -0.07
CA ASN A 437 -23.73 16.49 0.70
C ASN A 437 -23.24 15.30 -0.15
N GLU A 438 -23.13 15.45 -1.48
CA GLU A 438 -22.65 14.39 -2.37
C GLU A 438 -21.15 14.13 -2.19
N LEU A 439 -20.75 12.86 -2.32
CA LEU A 439 -19.35 12.45 -2.21
C LEU A 439 -18.62 12.78 -3.51
N ASN A 440 -17.63 13.67 -3.42
CA ASN A 440 -16.73 13.99 -4.50
C ASN A 440 -15.46 13.13 -4.39
N SER A 441 -14.94 12.68 -5.53
CA SER A 441 -13.74 11.84 -5.60
C SER A 441 -12.73 12.41 -6.58
N LEU A 442 -11.52 12.70 -6.11
CA LEU A 442 -10.39 13.15 -6.90
C LEU A 442 -9.39 12.01 -7.03
N THR A 443 -8.95 11.71 -8.26
CA THR A 443 -7.96 10.65 -8.50
C THR A 443 -6.55 11.20 -8.33
N ILE A 444 -5.73 10.51 -7.53
CA ILE A 444 -4.34 10.87 -7.25
C ILE A 444 -3.43 9.97 -8.10
N PRO A 445 -2.45 10.55 -8.82
CA PRO A 445 -1.50 9.77 -9.60
C PRO A 445 -0.51 9.02 -8.69
N PHE A 446 -0.18 7.80 -9.06
CA PHE A 446 0.84 6.96 -8.43
C PHE A 446 1.50 6.06 -9.49
N ASN A 447 2.65 5.49 -9.17
CA ASN A 447 3.39 4.58 -10.04
C ASN A 447 2.93 3.13 -9.86
N LYS A 448 2.26 2.60 -10.88
CA LYS A 448 1.72 1.22 -10.90
C LYS A 448 2.79 0.12 -10.82
N ASN A 449 4.06 0.44 -11.07
CA ASN A 449 5.15 -0.54 -11.05
C ASN A 449 5.70 -0.81 -9.63
N ASN A 450 5.35 0.05 -8.66
CA ASN A 450 5.82 -0.07 -7.29
C ASN A 450 4.76 -0.77 -6.43
N ILE A 451 5.19 -1.74 -5.63
CA ILE A 451 4.36 -2.40 -4.61
C ILE A 451 4.26 -1.59 -3.32
N SER A 452 5.10 -0.56 -3.16
CA SER A 452 5.01 0.43 -2.08
C SER A 452 5.50 1.78 -2.58
N GLU A 453 4.76 2.84 -2.28
CA GLU A 453 5.09 4.20 -2.71
C GLU A 453 4.61 5.23 -1.67
N GLU A 454 5.42 6.28 -1.48
CA GLU A 454 4.97 7.50 -0.83
C GLU A 454 4.40 8.49 -1.85
N PHE A 455 3.22 9.04 -1.54
CA PHE A 455 2.59 10.10 -2.30
C PHE A 455 2.40 11.36 -1.47
N PHE A 456 2.35 12.50 -2.15
CA PHE A 456 2.06 13.80 -1.56
C PHE A 456 0.85 14.41 -2.25
N TYR A 457 -0.06 14.98 -1.45
CA TYR A 457 -1.23 15.67 -1.96
C TYR A 457 -1.42 16.99 -1.21
N TYR A 458 -1.45 18.08 -1.96
CA TYR A 458 -1.80 19.41 -1.46
C TYR A 458 -3.26 19.68 -1.75
N TRP A 459 -3.97 20.19 -0.75
CA TRP A 459 -5.36 20.56 -0.89
C TRP A 459 -5.62 21.97 -0.37
N ASN A 460 -6.22 22.78 -1.23
CA ASN A 460 -6.67 24.12 -0.94
C ASN A 460 -8.17 24.12 -0.65
N LEU A 461 -8.54 24.24 0.63
CA LEU A 461 -9.94 24.23 1.09
C LEU A 461 -10.72 25.44 0.56
N LYS A 462 -10.04 26.54 0.21
CA LYS A 462 -10.66 27.75 -0.31
C LYS A 462 -11.40 27.52 -1.64
N GLU A 463 -10.90 26.61 -2.47
CA GLU A 463 -11.50 26.25 -3.76
C GLU A 463 -12.85 25.52 -3.61
N ILE A 464 -13.10 24.94 -2.43
CA ILE A 464 -14.35 24.23 -2.11
C ILE A 464 -15.46 25.23 -1.74
N GLY A 465 -15.10 26.45 -1.33
CA GLY A 465 -16.04 27.49 -0.93
C GLY A 465 -16.89 27.08 0.28
N LEU A 466 -16.25 26.59 1.35
CA LEU A 466 -16.93 26.21 2.59
C LEU A 466 -17.57 27.43 3.24
N SER A 467 -18.86 27.31 3.57
CA SER A 467 -19.57 28.35 4.31
C SER A 467 -19.19 28.26 5.80
N PRO A 468 -19.26 29.38 6.57
CA PRO A 468 -19.02 29.35 8.00
C PRO A 468 -19.88 28.30 8.73
N GLY A 469 -19.26 27.50 9.60
CA GLY A 469 -19.93 26.45 10.36
C GLY A 469 -20.18 25.12 9.62
N GLU A 470 -19.89 25.03 8.31
CA GLU A 470 -19.99 23.76 7.58
C GLU A 470 -18.88 22.77 7.99
N GLU A 471 -19.22 21.48 7.95
CA GLU A 471 -18.28 20.40 8.24
C GLU A 471 -17.87 19.72 6.94
N LEU A 472 -16.59 19.42 6.80
CA LEU A 472 -16.02 18.74 5.65
C LEU A 472 -15.46 17.40 6.12
N GLU A 473 -15.99 16.32 5.56
CA GLU A 473 -15.47 14.97 5.81
C GLU A 473 -14.65 14.51 4.63
N TYR A 474 -13.48 13.95 4.88
CA TYR A 474 -12.62 13.44 3.81
C TYR A 474 -11.79 12.23 4.26
N TYR A 475 -11.41 11.40 3.28
CA TYR A 475 -10.57 10.23 3.45
C TYR A 475 -9.93 9.81 2.12
N PHE A 476 -8.82 9.09 2.20
CA PHE A 476 -8.20 8.45 1.05
C PHE A 476 -8.68 7.01 0.94
N GLU A 477 -8.87 6.52 -0.29
CA GLU A 477 -9.24 5.14 -0.58
C GLU A 477 -8.32 4.60 -1.66
N ILE A 478 -7.72 3.44 -1.40
CA ILE A 478 -6.81 2.73 -2.29
C ILE A 478 -7.44 1.39 -2.68
N TRP A 479 -7.26 1.00 -3.93
CA TRP A 479 -7.70 -0.29 -4.47
C TRP A 479 -6.50 -1.10 -4.94
N ASP A 480 -6.48 -2.39 -4.61
CA ASP A 480 -5.50 -3.35 -5.12
C ASP A 480 -5.79 -3.76 -6.58
N ASN A 481 -4.98 -4.67 -7.12
CA ASN A 481 -5.14 -5.25 -8.45
C ASN A 481 -5.63 -6.71 -8.46
N ASP A 482 -6.31 -7.17 -7.38
CA ASP A 482 -6.78 -8.55 -7.25
C ASP A 482 -7.74 -8.91 -8.40
N GLY A 483 -7.28 -9.82 -9.27
CA GLY A 483 -8.02 -10.29 -10.44
C GLY A 483 -8.95 -11.47 -10.17
N ILE A 484 -8.91 -12.08 -8.99
CA ILE A 484 -9.64 -13.30 -8.64
C ILE A 484 -10.93 -12.98 -7.90
N HIS A 485 -10.85 -12.17 -6.83
CA HIS A 485 -12.02 -11.77 -6.04
C HIS A 485 -12.61 -10.42 -6.49
N GLY A 486 -11.93 -9.74 -7.40
CA GLY A 486 -12.18 -8.34 -7.76
C GLY A 486 -11.41 -7.40 -6.84
N THR A 487 -11.18 -6.17 -7.31
CA THR A 487 -10.35 -5.19 -6.61
C THR A 487 -10.91 -4.90 -5.22
N LYS A 488 -10.14 -5.17 -4.17
CA LYS A 488 -10.50 -4.85 -2.79
C LYS A 488 -10.01 -3.44 -2.47
N SER A 489 -10.66 -2.78 -1.52
CA SER A 489 -10.30 -1.41 -1.13
C SER A 489 -10.05 -1.27 0.37
N THR A 490 -9.16 -0.33 0.69
CA THR A 490 -8.87 0.08 2.07
C THR A 490 -8.97 1.61 2.15
N ARG A 491 -9.55 2.10 3.24
CA ARG A 491 -9.74 3.53 3.51
C ARG A 491 -8.83 4.00 4.63
N SER A 492 -8.34 5.22 4.50
CA SER A 492 -7.70 5.93 5.62
C SER A 492 -8.73 6.24 6.71
N ALA A 493 -8.25 6.65 7.89
CA ALA A 493 -9.12 7.22 8.91
C ALA A 493 -9.96 8.38 8.35
N LEU A 494 -11.25 8.40 8.68
CA LEU A 494 -12.14 9.51 8.32
C LEU A 494 -11.71 10.74 9.12
N LYS A 495 -11.42 11.84 8.42
CA LYS A 495 -11.09 13.13 9.01
C LYS A 495 -12.22 14.10 8.78
N THR A 496 -12.42 14.99 9.75
CA THR A 496 -13.41 16.05 9.69
C THR A 496 -12.74 17.39 9.93
N PHE A 497 -12.97 18.34 9.04
CA PHE A 497 -12.62 19.73 9.20
C PHE A 497 -13.92 20.52 9.42
N LYS A 498 -14.03 21.20 10.56
CA LYS A 498 -15.16 22.09 10.84
C LYS A 498 -14.71 23.52 10.56
N SER A 499 -15.35 24.16 9.59
CA SER A 499 -15.16 25.59 9.35
C SER A 499 -15.66 26.34 10.57
N LYS A 500 -14.87 27.29 11.06
CA LYS A 500 -15.27 28.15 12.19
C LYS A 500 -16.58 28.87 11.84
N THR A 501 -17.45 29.07 12.81
CA THR A 501 -18.64 29.91 12.62
C THR A 501 -18.23 31.38 12.50
N THR A 502 -19.11 32.24 12.00
CA THR A 502 -18.88 33.70 11.99
C THR A 502 -18.59 34.21 13.41
N LYS A 503 -19.37 33.75 14.39
CA LYS A 503 -19.20 34.05 15.81
C LYS A 503 -17.84 33.62 16.37
N GLU A 504 -17.42 32.37 16.14
CA GLU A 504 -16.09 31.89 16.58
C GLU A 504 -14.95 32.70 15.94
N ARG A 505 -15.11 33.14 14.67
CA ARG A 505 -14.13 34.02 14.01
C ARG A 505 -14.10 35.42 14.61
N ASP A 506 -15.27 35.99 14.91
CA ASP A 506 -15.39 37.29 15.59
C ASP A 506 -14.78 37.22 17.00
N GLU A 507 -15.04 36.17 17.78
CA GLU A 507 -14.42 35.96 19.11
C GLU A 507 -12.89 35.84 19.06
N ILE A 508 -12.35 35.15 18.05
CA ILE A 508 -10.89 35.08 17.83
C ILE A 508 -10.34 36.46 17.46
N THR A 509 -11.05 37.20 16.62
CA THR A 509 -10.67 38.55 16.20
C THR A 509 -10.65 39.50 17.39
N ASP A 510 -11.73 39.52 18.18
CA ASP A 510 -11.84 40.34 19.40
C ASP A 510 -10.76 39.95 20.42
N GLY A 511 -10.45 38.65 20.56
CA GLY A 511 -9.35 38.16 21.38
C GLY A 511 -7.97 38.64 20.91
N ASN A 512 -7.70 38.60 19.61
CA ASN A 512 -6.47 39.12 19.02
C ASN A 512 -6.38 40.64 19.19
N ASN A 513 -7.47 41.38 18.95
CA ASN A 513 -7.52 42.82 19.11
C ASN A 513 -7.24 43.26 20.55
N ASN A 514 -7.85 42.58 21.53
CA ASN A 514 -7.60 42.85 22.94
C ASN A 514 -6.14 42.57 23.34
N LYS A 515 -5.54 41.52 22.79
CA LYS A 515 -4.12 41.23 23.01
C LYS A 515 -3.21 42.31 22.40
N ILE A 516 -3.46 42.72 21.16
CA ILE A 516 -2.71 43.81 20.49
C ILE A 516 -2.82 45.10 21.31
N LYS A 517 -4.03 45.49 21.76
CA LYS A 517 -4.23 46.66 22.62
C LYS A 517 -3.46 46.57 23.95
N SER A 518 -3.46 45.40 24.58
CA SER A 518 -2.74 45.15 25.82
C SER A 518 -1.23 45.26 25.60
N ASP A 519 -0.70 44.57 24.60
CA ASP A 519 0.73 44.55 24.28
C ASP A 519 1.23 45.95 23.88
N LEU A 520 0.44 46.73 23.15
CA LEU A 520 0.70 48.16 22.89
C LEU A 520 0.72 48.99 24.17
N SER A 521 -0.28 48.83 25.04
CA SER A 521 -0.37 49.58 26.30
C SER A 521 0.82 49.28 27.23
N GLU A 522 1.24 48.02 27.30
CA GLU A 522 2.42 47.59 28.03
C GLU A 522 3.70 48.16 27.41
N SER A 523 3.82 48.14 26.08
CA SER A 523 4.96 48.72 25.35
C SER A 523 5.08 50.24 25.58
N ILE A 524 3.96 50.97 25.62
CA ILE A 524 3.94 52.40 25.97
C ILE A 524 4.42 52.62 27.42
N ALA A 525 3.97 51.79 28.36
CA ALA A 525 4.38 51.89 29.76
C ALA A 525 5.88 51.60 29.94
N GLU A 526 6.41 50.62 29.21
CA GLU A 526 7.83 50.26 29.20
C GLU A 526 8.69 51.36 28.55
N ALA A 527 8.26 51.92 27.41
CA ALA A 527 8.91 53.07 26.78
C ALA A 527 8.99 54.26 27.76
N LYS A 528 7.91 54.57 28.50
CA LYS A 528 7.89 55.60 29.55
C LYS A 528 8.85 55.31 30.70
N ASP A 529 9.01 54.04 31.08
CA ASP A 529 9.95 53.63 32.13
C ASP A 529 11.40 53.82 31.67
N ILE A 530 11.74 53.34 30.47
CA ILE A 530 13.05 53.52 29.84
C ILE A 530 13.38 55.01 29.74
N GLN A 531 12.44 55.86 29.31
CA GLN A 531 12.65 57.31 29.22
C GLN A 531 13.05 57.92 30.59
N LYS A 532 12.32 57.57 31.65
CA LYS A 532 12.60 58.05 33.02
C LYS A 532 13.94 57.54 33.54
N GLU A 533 14.31 56.31 33.22
CA GLU A 533 15.58 55.72 33.62
C GLU A 533 16.76 56.31 32.84
N LEU A 534 16.61 56.59 31.54
CA LEU A 534 17.58 57.32 30.72
C LEU A 534 17.84 58.72 31.27
N GLN A 535 16.78 59.47 31.62
CA GLN A 535 16.92 60.80 32.20
C GLN A 535 17.70 60.78 33.52
N LYS A 536 17.38 59.83 34.41
CA LYS A 536 18.13 59.63 35.67
C LYS A 536 19.58 59.22 35.44
N LEU A 537 19.85 58.39 34.43
CA LEU A 537 21.21 57.96 34.08
C LEU A 537 22.01 59.15 33.56
N LYS A 538 21.43 59.97 32.68
CA LYS A 538 22.02 61.21 32.15
C LYS A 538 22.38 62.20 33.27
N GLU A 539 21.46 62.44 34.21
CA GLU A 539 21.72 63.28 35.39
C GLU A 539 22.91 62.75 36.20
N LYS A 540 22.95 61.45 36.50
CA LYS A 540 24.07 60.82 37.22
C LYS A 540 25.41 60.89 36.47
N LEU A 541 25.39 60.73 35.15
CA LEU A 541 26.58 60.83 34.31
C LEU A 541 27.12 62.27 34.29
N ASN A 542 26.25 63.27 34.23
CA ASN A 542 26.63 64.68 34.32
C ASN A 542 27.28 65.03 35.66
N GLU A 543 26.81 64.46 36.78
CA GLU A 543 27.37 64.70 38.12
C GLU A 543 28.77 64.08 38.32
N LYS A 544 29.06 62.95 37.67
CA LYS A 544 30.31 62.20 37.86
C LYS A 544 31.36 62.52 36.79
N LYS A 545 32.64 62.56 37.17
CA LYS A 545 33.75 62.76 36.20
C LYS A 545 34.10 61.51 35.38
N GLU A 546 33.88 60.32 35.94
CA GLU A 546 34.19 59.03 35.32
C GLU A 546 33.01 58.07 35.50
N ILE A 547 32.83 57.17 34.54
CA ILE A 547 31.76 56.18 34.52
C ILE A 547 32.12 55.02 35.45
N GLY A 548 31.32 54.81 36.50
CA GLY A 548 31.49 53.71 37.45
C GLY A 548 30.86 52.40 36.97
N TRP A 549 31.10 51.32 37.74
CA TRP A 549 30.46 50.02 37.49
C TRP A 549 28.93 50.06 37.62
N GLU A 550 28.40 50.87 38.56
CA GLU A 550 26.95 51.05 38.74
C GLU A 550 26.29 51.65 37.49
N GLU A 551 26.91 52.67 36.88
CA GLU A 551 26.40 53.30 35.65
C GLU A 551 26.45 52.33 34.46
N LYS A 552 27.52 51.54 34.34
CA LYS A 552 27.62 50.49 33.30
C LYS A 552 26.50 49.46 33.44
N GLN A 553 26.25 49.00 34.66
CA GLN A 553 25.22 48.01 34.93
C GLN A 553 23.83 48.56 34.58
N LYS A 554 23.52 49.79 34.99
CA LYS A 554 22.26 50.48 34.63
C LYS A 554 22.09 50.66 33.12
N MET A 555 23.17 50.99 32.42
CA MET A 555 23.14 51.15 30.97
C MET A 555 22.90 49.82 30.26
N LYS A 556 23.48 48.73 30.76
CA LYS A 556 23.22 47.37 30.26
C LYS A 556 21.76 46.95 30.49
N GLU A 557 21.23 47.20 31.69
CA GLU A 557 19.82 46.95 32.01
C GLU A 557 18.87 47.73 31.08
N LEU A 558 19.20 48.99 30.77
CA LEU A 558 18.42 49.81 29.83
C LEU A 558 18.47 49.28 28.39
N LEU A 559 19.64 48.84 27.93
CA LEU A 559 19.76 48.22 26.60
C LEU A 559 18.98 46.91 26.50
N GLU A 560 18.96 46.12 27.58
CA GLU A 560 18.18 44.88 27.64
C GLU A 560 16.67 45.16 27.61
N LYS A 561 16.19 46.11 28.42
CA LYS A 561 14.79 46.59 28.36
C LYS A 561 14.42 47.14 26.96
N GLN A 562 15.29 47.93 26.34
CA GLN A 562 15.06 48.45 24.99
C GLN A 562 14.92 47.31 23.97
N LYS A 563 15.73 46.27 24.09
CA LYS A 563 15.68 45.09 23.21
C LYS A 563 14.40 44.28 23.44
N GLU A 564 13.98 44.08 24.68
CA GLU A 564 12.71 43.41 25.01
C GLU A 564 11.52 44.19 24.44
N LEU A 565 11.52 45.53 24.56
CA LEU A 565 10.53 46.40 23.95
C LEU A 565 10.50 46.24 22.42
N GLN A 566 11.67 46.22 21.76
CA GLN A 566 11.77 45.98 20.33
C GLN A 566 11.15 44.62 19.92
N GLU A 567 11.52 43.53 20.58
CA GLU A 567 11.00 42.20 20.28
C GLU A 567 9.48 42.13 20.46
N ARG A 568 8.95 42.88 21.45
CA ARG A 568 7.50 43.00 21.66
C ARG A 568 6.82 43.78 20.54
N VAL A 569 7.41 44.88 20.07
CA VAL A 569 6.86 45.68 18.94
C VAL A 569 6.85 44.87 17.64
N GLU A 570 7.94 44.17 17.31
CA GLU A 570 8.01 43.29 16.14
C GLU A 570 6.91 42.20 16.20
N LYS A 571 6.68 41.63 17.38
CA LYS A 571 5.60 40.66 17.59
C LYS A 571 4.20 41.26 17.43
N ILE A 572 3.98 42.50 17.89
CA ILE A 572 2.70 43.21 17.69
C ILE A 572 2.46 43.42 16.19
N GLU A 573 3.48 43.82 15.44
CA GLU A 573 3.40 43.98 13.98
C GLU A 573 2.98 42.66 13.30
N GLU A 574 3.65 41.55 13.61
CA GLU A 574 3.33 40.23 13.06
C GLU A 574 1.91 39.78 13.43
N GLU A 575 1.50 39.98 14.68
CA GLU A 575 0.15 39.62 15.15
C GLU A 575 -0.92 40.47 14.48
N ASN A 576 -0.69 41.77 14.30
CA ASN A 576 -1.59 42.67 13.57
C ASN A 576 -1.69 42.29 12.09
N GLN A 577 -0.57 42.01 11.43
CA GLN A 577 -0.55 41.53 10.04
C GLN A 577 -1.36 40.24 9.89
N LYS A 578 -1.12 39.27 10.77
CA LYS A 578 -1.84 37.99 10.76
C LYS A 578 -3.34 38.19 11.01
N ASN A 579 -3.70 39.03 11.98
CA ASN A 579 -5.09 39.34 12.31
C ASN A 579 -5.81 39.99 11.11
N ASN A 580 -5.17 40.95 10.45
CA ASN A 580 -5.71 41.59 9.24
C ASN A 580 -5.84 40.61 8.07
N MET A 581 -4.87 39.74 7.84
CA MET A 581 -4.95 38.70 6.81
C MET A 581 -6.12 37.75 7.06
N GLN A 582 -6.25 37.26 8.30
CA GLN A 582 -7.33 36.35 8.68
C GLN A 582 -8.70 37.02 8.46
N GLN A 583 -8.89 38.25 8.91
CA GLN A 583 -10.15 38.97 8.73
C GLN A 583 -10.49 39.19 7.24
N ASN A 584 -9.51 39.61 6.44
CA ASN A 584 -9.66 39.84 5.00
C ASN A 584 -9.95 38.55 4.19
N GLU A 585 -9.76 37.36 4.77
CA GLU A 585 -10.12 36.10 4.11
C GLU A 585 -11.62 35.87 4.04
N TYR A 586 -12.40 36.39 5.01
CA TYR A 586 -13.83 36.10 5.13
C TYR A 586 -14.75 37.33 5.25
N LYS A 587 -14.21 38.53 5.53
CA LYS A 587 -14.97 39.79 5.54
C LYS A 587 -14.67 40.62 4.29
N GLN A 588 -15.70 41.22 3.71
CA GLN A 588 -15.56 42.19 2.62
C GLN A 588 -15.65 43.61 3.19
N TYR A 589 -14.50 44.17 3.54
CA TYR A 589 -14.42 45.55 4.01
C TYR A 589 -14.51 46.54 2.85
N ASN A 590 -15.02 47.74 3.15
CA ASN A 590 -15.01 48.85 2.23
C ASN A 590 -13.57 49.35 1.95
N GLU A 591 -13.41 50.10 0.86
CA GLU A 591 -12.08 50.58 0.43
C GLU A 591 -11.42 51.50 1.47
N GLU A 592 -12.22 52.28 2.21
CA GLU A 592 -11.72 53.18 3.25
C GLU A 592 -11.08 52.43 4.42
N LEU A 593 -11.72 51.36 4.90
CA LEU A 593 -11.20 50.56 6.01
C LEU A 593 -9.94 49.78 5.59
N LEU A 594 -9.87 49.30 4.34
CA LEU A 594 -8.67 48.69 3.78
C LEU A 594 -7.50 49.69 3.70
N GLN A 595 -7.76 50.93 3.28
CA GLN A 595 -6.74 51.99 3.29
C GLN A 595 -6.24 52.29 4.70
N LYS A 596 -7.13 52.32 5.70
CA LYS A 596 -6.75 52.51 7.11
C LYS A 596 -5.92 51.35 7.65
N GLN A 597 -6.29 50.10 7.34
CA GLN A 597 -5.47 48.93 7.67
C GLN A 597 -4.06 49.04 7.08
N GLU A 598 -3.93 49.45 5.81
CA GLU A 598 -2.62 49.62 5.18
C GLU A 598 -1.81 50.75 5.83
N GLN A 599 -2.45 51.86 6.18
CA GLN A 599 -1.80 52.97 6.86
C GLN A 599 -1.33 52.59 8.27
N LEU A 600 -2.16 51.87 9.02
CA LEU A 600 -1.80 51.36 10.34
C LEU A 600 -0.66 50.35 10.25
N GLN A 601 -0.66 49.50 9.21
CA GLN A 601 0.45 48.59 8.96
C GLN A 601 1.76 49.34 8.69
N LYS A 602 1.74 50.36 7.83
CA LYS A 602 2.91 51.22 7.59
C LYS A 602 3.39 51.89 8.88
N LEU A 603 2.48 52.28 9.76
CA LEU A 603 2.84 52.86 11.05
C LEU A 603 3.61 51.85 11.90
N PHE A 604 3.14 50.60 12.00
CA PHE A 604 3.86 49.53 12.69
C PHE A 604 5.24 49.27 12.09
N ASP A 605 5.34 49.19 10.75
CA ASP A 605 6.61 48.99 10.03
C ASP A 605 7.60 50.14 10.31
N GLU A 606 7.10 51.36 10.54
CA GLU A 606 7.89 52.56 10.85
C GLU A 606 8.26 52.70 12.34
N LEU A 607 7.64 51.95 13.27
CA LEU A 607 7.96 52.01 14.71
C LEU A 607 9.41 51.57 14.99
N MET A 608 9.91 50.58 14.24
CA MET A 608 11.22 49.96 14.44
C MET A 608 12.24 50.42 13.39
N THR A 609 12.71 51.66 13.50
CA THR A 609 13.67 52.23 12.53
C THR A 609 15.06 51.59 12.59
N ASP A 610 15.73 51.47 11.43
CA ASP A 610 17.14 51.04 11.34
C ASP A 610 18.08 51.96 12.14
N GLU A 611 17.73 53.25 12.25
CA GLU A 611 18.45 54.24 13.08
C GLU A 611 18.51 53.77 14.56
N MET A 612 17.42 53.17 15.07
CA MET A 612 17.34 52.70 16.45
C MET A 612 18.20 51.46 16.69
N LYS A 613 18.27 50.53 15.71
CA LYS A 613 19.15 49.35 15.75
C LYS A 613 20.63 49.75 15.74
N GLU A 614 21.02 50.63 14.82
CA GLU A 614 22.40 51.14 14.75
C GLU A 614 22.82 51.87 16.03
N MET A 615 21.93 52.65 16.64
CA MET A 615 22.19 53.38 17.87
C MET A 615 22.48 52.43 19.04
N MET A 616 21.74 51.33 19.16
CA MET A 616 22.01 50.31 20.19
C MET A 616 23.37 49.64 20.01
N GLU A 617 23.77 49.32 18.77
CA GLU A 617 25.10 48.77 18.47
C GLU A 617 26.21 49.77 18.83
N LYS A 618 26.05 51.04 18.46
CA LYS A 618 26.99 52.12 18.82
C LYS A 618 27.09 52.31 20.32
N LEU A 619 25.98 52.26 21.06
CA LEU A 619 25.97 52.34 22.52
C LEU A 619 26.71 51.16 23.17
N GLN A 620 26.57 49.94 22.65
CA GLN A 620 27.33 48.78 23.13
C GLN A 620 28.84 48.96 22.90
N GLU A 621 29.25 49.38 21.70
CA GLU A 621 30.66 49.62 21.37
C GLU A 621 31.27 50.75 22.23
N MET A 622 30.52 51.82 22.47
CA MET A 622 30.97 52.95 23.29
C MET A 622 31.03 52.62 24.78
N MET A 623 30.14 51.75 25.28
CA MET A 623 30.17 51.25 26.67
C MET A 623 31.48 50.51 26.97
N GLU A 624 32.02 49.78 26.00
CA GLU A 624 33.33 49.12 26.09
C GLU A 624 34.49 50.13 26.09
N ARG A 625 34.38 51.18 25.25
CA ARG A 625 35.42 52.20 25.08
C ARG A 625 35.48 53.26 26.18
N LEU A 626 34.46 53.37 27.04
CA LEU A 626 34.41 54.29 28.19
C LEU A 626 34.53 55.80 27.83
N ASP A 627 34.16 56.19 26.62
CA ASP A 627 34.15 57.61 26.24
C ASP A 627 32.90 58.30 26.75
N LYS A 628 33.04 59.08 27.83
CA LYS A 628 31.92 59.80 28.46
C LYS A 628 31.21 60.77 27.51
N SER A 629 31.97 61.50 26.69
CA SER A 629 31.40 62.55 25.83
C SER A 629 30.57 61.98 24.69
N LEU A 630 31.03 60.89 24.08
CA LEU A 630 30.30 60.19 23.03
C LEU A 630 29.09 59.43 23.61
N LEU A 631 29.22 58.86 24.81
CA LEU A 631 28.10 58.19 25.50
C LEU A 631 26.99 59.18 25.88
N GLU A 632 27.31 60.38 26.33
CA GLU A 632 26.30 61.42 26.61
C GLU A 632 25.52 61.81 25.35
N GLU A 633 26.20 61.94 24.21
CA GLU A 633 25.55 62.24 22.92
C GLU A 633 24.64 61.11 22.45
N GLU A 634 25.08 59.85 22.51
CA GLU A 634 24.25 58.72 22.09
C GLU A 634 23.10 58.42 23.06
N LEU A 635 23.28 58.64 24.37
CA LEU A 635 22.17 58.56 25.33
C LEU A 635 21.11 59.63 25.08
N GLU A 636 21.49 60.83 24.64
CA GLU A 636 20.54 61.88 24.26
C GLU A 636 19.76 61.50 22.99
N LYS A 637 20.44 60.90 22.00
CA LYS A 637 19.76 60.35 20.81
C LYS A 637 18.79 59.23 21.18
N MET A 638 19.18 58.36 22.11
CA MET A 638 18.33 57.28 22.60
C MET A 638 17.11 57.80 23.36
N GLU A 639 17.29 58.84 24.18
CA GLU A 639 16.20 59.52 24.89
C GLU A 639 15.17 60.10 23.89
N LEU A 640 15.63 60.76 22.82
CA LEU A 640 14.76 61.31 21.78
C LEU A 640 14.06 60.21 20.99
N SER A 641 14.80 59.19 20.53
CA SER A 641 14.25 58.06 19.78
C SER A 641 13.22 57.27 20.59
N ASN A 642 13.45 57.08 21.88
CA ASN A 642 12.51 56.38 22.77
C ASN A 642 11.25 57.22 23.04
N LYS A 643 11.38 58.55 23.13
CA LYS A 643 10.22 59.46 23.21
C LYS A 643 9.39 59.43 21.92
N ASP A 644 10.04 59.32 20.76
CA ASP A 644 9.37 59.18 19.46
C ASP A 644 8.62 57.85 19.41
N LEU A 645 9.27 56.74 19.78
CA LEU A 645 8.64 55.42 19.85
C LEU A 645 7.43 55.40 20.79
N GLU A 646 7.54 55.97 21.99
CA GLU A 646 6.41 56.08 22.94
C GLU A 646 5.20 56.77 22.30
N LYS A 647 5.44 57.91 21.62
CA LYS A 647 4.38 58.69 20.96
C LYS A 647 3.76 57.94 19.79
N GLU A 648 4.58 57.29 18.96
CA GLU A 648 4.06 56.52 17.82
C GLU A 648 3.33 55.24 18.28
N LEU A 649 3.72 54.61 19.39
CA LEU A 649 2.97 53.51 20.00
C LEU A 649 1.61 53.98 20.54
N ASP A 650 1.56 55.12 21.23
CA ASP A 650 0.34 55.73 21.75
C ASP A 650 -0.61 56.13 20.60
N ARG A 651 -0.05 56.68 19.53
CA ARG A 651 -0.78 56.95 18.29
C ARG A 651 -1.30 55.67 17.63
N SER A 652 -0.47 54.65 17.52
CA SER A 652 -0.82 53.35 16.92
C SER A 652 -1.96 52.69 17.70
N LEU A 653 -1.93 52.77 19.03
CA LEU A 653 -3.00 52.27 19.89
C LEU A 653 -4.32 53.00 19.63
N GLU A 654 -4.30 54.33 19.55
CA GLU A 654 -5.53 55.10 19.31
C GLU A 654 -6.10 54.83 17.91
N LEU A 655 -5.25 54.77 16.89
CA LEU A 655 -5.67 54.41 15.54
C LEU A 655 -6.18 52.98 15.44
N PHE A 656 -5.56 52.05 16.16
CA PHE A 656 -6.02 50.66 16.23
C PHE A 656 -7.40 50.56 16.88
N LYS A 657 -7.64 51.25 18.00
CA LYS A 657 -8.97 51.33 18.64
C LYS A 657 -10.02 51.94 17.70
N GLN A 658 -9.66 53.02 17.00
CA GLN A 658 -10.56 53.66 16.04
C GLN A 658 -10.90 52.72 14.88
N MET A 659 -9.92 51.97 14.38
CA MET A 659 -10.12 50.94 13.35
C MET A 659 -11.02 49.82 13.86
N GLU A 660 -10.75 49.28 15.05
CA GLU A 660 -11.56 48.23 15.68
C GLU A 660 -13.02 48.68 15.87
N PHE A 661 -13.24 49.91 16.36
CA PHE A 661 -14.58 50.50 16.46
C PHE A 661 -15.28 50.56 15.10
N GLN A 662 -14.59 51.04 14.06
CA GLN A 662 -15.16 51.13 12.71
C GLN A 662 -15.47 49.76 12.10
N GLN A 663 -14.61 48.76 12.33
CA GLN A 663 -14.86 47.38 11.92
C GLN A 663 -16.12 46.84 12.60
N LYS A 664 -16.22 46.99 13.92
CA LYS A 664 -17.36 46.50 14.69
C LYS A 664 -18.65 47.26 14.34
N LEU A 665 -18.57 48.57 14.06
CA LEU A 665 -19.69 49.37 13.57
C LEU A 665 -20.21 48.83 12.23
N ASP A 666 -19.33 48.54 11.28
CA ASP A 666 -19.67 48.00 9.97
C ASP A 666 -20.27 46.57 10.06
N ASP A 667 -19.72 45.75 10.95
CA ASP A 667 -20.24 44.41 11.27
C ASP A 667 -21.65 44.48 11.87
N VAL A 668 -21.85 45.31 12.90
CA VAL A 668 -23.14 45.50 13.58
C VAL A 668 -24.18 46.04 12.61
N LYS A 669 -23.80 47.03 11.79
CA LYS A 669 -24.65 47.58 10.73
C LYS A 669 -25.06 46.51 9.71
N SER A 670 -24.10 45.72 9.21
CA SER A 670 -24.38 44.66 8.23
C SER A 670 -25.28 43.56 8.81
N LYS A 671 -25.05 43.15 10.07
CA LYS A 671 -25.92 42.21 10.79
C LYS A 671 -27.33 42.78 11.01
N MET A 672 -27.43 44.08 11.29
CA MET A 672 -28.71 44.79 11.43
C MET A 672 -29.50 44.80 10.11
N ASP A 673 -28.84 45.10 8.99
CA ASP A 673 -29.43 45.07 7.66
C ASP A 673 -29.89 43.64 7.29
N GLU A 674 -29.06 42.63 7.56
CA GLU A 674 -29.42 41.23 7.31
C GLU A 674 -30.62 40.78 8.16
N LEU A 675 -30.65 41.14 9.45
CA LEU A 675 -31.79 40.86 10.32
C LEU A 675 -33.07 41.58 9.86
N ALA A 676 -32.95 42.84 9.44
CA ALA A 676 -34.07 43.58 8.87
C ALA A 676 -34.64 42.88 7.63
N GLU A 677 -33.78 42.41 6.72
CA GLU A 677 -34.19 41.65 5.54
C GLU A 677 -34.82 40.30 5.89
N LYS A 678 -34.25 39.55 6.85
CA LYS A 678 -34.82 38.27 7.31
C LYS A 678 -36.20 38.49 7.93
N GLN A 679 -36.36 39.54 8.73
CA GLN A 679 -37.62 39.91 9.37
C GLN A 679 -38.65 40.35 8.32
N GLU A 680 -38.24 41.07 7.26
CA GLU A 680 -39.12 41.45 6.15
C GLU A 680 -39.57 40.22 5.33
N LYS A 681 -38.66 39.29 5.02
CA LYS A 681 -38.99 38.01 4.37
C LYS A 681 -39.96 37.17 5.22
N LEU A 682 -39.73 37.08 6.54
CA LEU A 682 -40.64 36.38 7.44
C LEU A 682 -42.03 37.04 7.50
N ALA A 683 -42.09 38.37 7.34
CA ALA A 683 -43.34 39.11 7.23
C ALA A 683 -44.12 38.77 5.95
N GLU A 684 -43.43 38.59 4.82
CA GLU A 684 -44.03 38.14 3.55
C GLU A 684 -44.53 36.68 3.67
N GLU A 685 -43.75 35.79 4.29
CA GLU A 685 -44.18 34.40 4.56
C GLU A 685 -45.42 34.37 5.47
N SER A 686 -45.47 35.24 6.49
CA SER A 686 -46.59 35.36 7.43
C SER A 686 -47.86 35.98 6.82
N GLU A 687 -47.74 36.69 5.69
CA GLU A 687 -48.88 37.17 4.89
C GLU A 687 -49.51 36.05 4.03
N ASN A 688 -48.77 34.97 3.78
CA ASN A 688 -49.27 33.83 3.03
C ASN A 688 -50.22 32.98 3.87
N LYS A 689 -51.42 32.69 3.35
CA LYS A 689 -52.50 32.00 4.08
C LYS A 689 -52.24 30.51 4.31
N ASP A 690 -51.30 29.91 3.58
CA ASP A 690 -51.00 28.48 3.63
C ASP A 690 -49.76 28.14 4.50
N ALA A 691 -49.15 29.13 5.16
CA ALA A 691 -47.95 28.93 5.98
C ALA A 691 -48.26 28.34 7.37
N ASN A 692 -47.40 27.45 7.87
CA ASN A 692 -47.53 26.83 9.18
C ASN A 692 -47.14 27.80 10.30
N SER A 693 -48.09 28.15 11.18
CA SER A 693 -47.88 29.14 12.26
C SER A 693 -46.81 28.71 13.26
N GLU A 694 -46.63 27.41 13.47
CA GLU A 694 -45.65 26.88 14.44
C GLU A 694 -44.22 26.97 13.90
N GLU A 695 -44.03 26.73 12.60
CA GLU A 695 -42.74 26.90 11.91
C GLU A 695 -42.36 28.39 11.79
N LEU A 696 -43.33 29.27 11.49
CA LEU A 696 -43.10 30.72 11.47
C LEU A 696 -42.72 31.25 12.86
N LYS A 697 -43.32 30.71 13.93
CA LYS A 697 -42.97 31.07 15.30
C LYS A 697 -41.54 30.67 15.62
N GLU A 698 -41.12 29.46 15.27
CA GLU A 698 -39.75 28.99 15.49
C GLU A 698 -38.74 29.91 14.78
N LYS A 699 -38.99 30.26 13.50
CA LYS A 699 -38.18 31.26 12.78
C LYS A 699 -38.16 32.62 13.47
N GLN A 700 -39.30 33.10 13.98
CA GLN A 700 -39.37 34.38 14.71
C GLN A 700 -38.56 34.33 16.01
N ASP A 701 -38.69 33.27 16.79
CA ASP A 701 -37.97 33.10 18.05
C ASP A 701 -36.46 33.02 17.83
N ASP A 702 -36.01 32.47 16.70
CA ASP A 702 -34.59 32.49 16.31
C ASP A 702 -34.12 33.89 15.91
N LEU A 703 -34.92 34.66 15.16
CA LEU A 703 -34.61 36.06 14.88
C LEU A 703 -34.55 36.91 16.16
N ASN A 704 -35.42 36.63 17.15
CA ASN A 704 -35.39 37.30 18.45
C ASN A 704 -34.05 37.06 19.17
N LYS A 705 -33.55 35.82 19.15
CA LYS A 705 -32.23 35.49 19.73
C LYS A 705 -31.09 36.17 18.97
N GLU A 706 -31.13 36.19 17.63
CA GLU A 706 -30.12 36.89 16.83
C GLU A 706 -30.11 38.40 17.15
N PHE A 707 -31.27 39.03 17.35
CA PHE A 707 -31.37 40.43 17.76
C PHE A 707 -30.89 40.70 19.20
N ASP A 708 -31.16 39.79 20.13
CA ASP A 708 -30.63 39.87 21.51
C ASP A 708 -29.09 39.81 21.54
N GLU A 709 -28.49 38.99 20.66
CA GLU A 709 -27.04 38.94 20.48
C GLU A 709 -26.52 40.25 19.86
N LEU A 710 -27.14 40.73 18.79
CA LEU A 710 -26.78 42.00 18.15
C LEU A 710 -26.90 43.19 19.12
N SER A 711 -27.90 43.18 19.99
CA SER A 711 -28.10 44.22 21.01
C SER A 711 -26.93 44.31 22.01
N LYS A 712 -26.33 43.16 22.35
CA LYS A 712 -25.11 43.09 23.17
C LYS A 712 -23.88 43.59 22.40
N GLU A 713 -23.73 43.20 21.14
CA GLU A 713 -22.65 43.72 20.29
C GLU A 713 -22.72 45.25 20.15
N MET A 714 -23.93 45.82 20.07
CA MET A 714 -24.14 47.27 20.11
C MET A 714 -23.75 47.92 21.45
N ASP A 715 -23.97 47.24 22.58
CA ASP A 715 -23.54 47.75 23.89
C ASP A 715 -22.01 47.70 24.03
N GLU A 716 -21.36 46.68 23.46
CA GLU A 716 -19.91 46.60 23.37
C GLU A 716 -19.34 47.70 22.47
N LEU A 717 -19.96 47.93 21.31
CA LEU A 717 -19.57 49.01 20.40
C LEU A 717 -19.61 50.38 21.09
N LYS A 718 -20.62 50.63 21.93
CA LYS A 718 -20.70 51.85 22.74
C LYS A 718 -19.56 51.94 23.77
N LYS A 719 -19.22 50.84 24.45
CA LYS A 719 -18.08 50.82 25.38
C LYS A 719 -16.77 51.11 24.65
N MET A 720 -16.59 50.55 23.45
CA MET A 720 -15.43 50.85 22.60
C MET A 720 -15.37 52.35 22.27
N ASP A 721 -16.50 52.99 21.96
CA ASP A 721 -16.57 54.43 21.74
C ASP A 721 -16.17 55.25 22.98
N GLU A 722 -16.60 54.81 24.18
CA GLU A 722 -16.26 55.43 25.46
C GLU A 722 -14.78 55.25 25.85
N GLU A 723 -14.09 54.22 25.33
CA GLU A 723 -12.66 53.94 25.56
C GLU A 723 -11.70 54.72 24.64
N LEU A 724 -12.23 55.37 23.60
CA LEU A 724 -11.48 56.28 22.73
C LEU A 724 -11.15 57.58 23.48
N GLU A 725 -10.00 58.19 23.16
CA GLU A 725 -9.67 59.52 23.71
C GLU A 725 -10.67 60.58 23.27
N ARG A 726 -11.26 60.40 22.09
CA ARG A 726 -12.38 61.18 21.57
C ARG A 726 -13.46 60.23 21.04
N PRO A 727 -14.57 60.03 21.80
CA PRO A 727 -15.70 59.25 21.32
C PRO A 727 -16.27 59.81 20.02
N ASN A 728 -16.66 58.93 19.09
CA ASN A 728 -17.28 59.27 17.82
C ASN A 728 -18.74 59.72 17.97
N GLY A 729 -19.32 59.57 19.16
CA GLY A 729 -20.65 60.08 19.48
C GLY A 729 -21.76 59.03 19.35
N MET A 730 -21.44 57.77 19.65
CA MET A 730 -22.41 56.68 19.63
C MET A 730 -23.51 56.90 20.70
N GLU A 731 -24.76 57.06 20.26
CA GLU A 731 -25.91 57.30 21.15
C GLU A 731 -26.33 56.06 21.96
N ASP A 732 -26.95 56.27 23.13
CA ASP A 732 -27.54 55.19 23.92
C ASP A 732 -28.88 54.76 23.33
N ASN A 733 -28.83 53.91 22.29
CA ASN A 733 -29.99 53.43 21.53
C ASN A 733 -30.91 52.46 22.30
N LYS A 734 -31.00 52.57 23.63
CA LYS A 734 -31.79 51.65 24.47
C LYS A 734 -33.28 51.68 24.13
N GLU A 735 -33.85 52.87 23.93
CA GLU A 735 -35.27 53.01 23.61
C GLU A 735 -35.61 52.34 22.27
N GLU A 736 -34.78 52.54 21.25
CA GLU A 736 -34.95 51.89 19.95
C GLU A 736 -34.73 50.38 20.01
N LYS A 737 -33.72 49.89 20.75
CA LYS A 737 -33.48 48.45 20.97
C LYS A 737 -34.68 47.79 21.65
N GLU A 738 -35.18 48.38 22.75
CA GLU A 738 -36.38 47.88 23.45
C GLU A 738 -37.60 47.91 22.54
N SER A 739 -37.74 48.96 21.72
CA SER A 739 -38.85 49.07 20.76
C SER A 739 -38.83 47.97 19.70
N ILE A 740 -37.65 47.63 19.17
CA ILE A 740 -37.49 46.53 18.19
C ILE A 740 -37.77 45.19 18.87
N ALA A 741 -37.19 44.93 20.05
CA ALA A 741 -37.40 43.70 20.81
C ALA A 741 -38.88 43.48 21.15
N ASN A 742 -39.58 44.54 21.56
CA ASN A 742 -41.02 44.49 21.84
C ASN A 742 -41.85 44.12 20.59
N ASP A 743 -41.57 44.73 19.43
CA ASP A 743 -42.27 44.40 18.18
C ASP A 743 -42.00 42.95 17.75
N MET A 744 -40.76 42.48 17.91
CA MET A 744 -40.35 41.11 17.61
C MET A 744 -40.99 40.08 18.54
N GLN A 745 -41.09 40.39 19.83
CA GLN A 745 -41.76 39.54 20.81
C GLN A 745 -43.28 39.54 20.62
N GLU A 746 -43.89 40.70 20.33
CA GLU A 746 -45.30 40.77 19.95
C GLU A 746 -45.58 39.89 18.72
N SER A 747 -44.69 39.90 17.73
CA SER A 747 -44.81 39.01 16.56
C SER A 747 -44.88 37.53 16.96
N SER A 748 -43.96 37.07 17.83
CA SER A 748 -43.97 35.67 18.31
C SER A 748 -45.27 35.32 19.05
N GLU A 749 -45.76 36.21 19.91
CA GLU A 749 -47.05 36.03 20.60
C GLU A 749 -48.24 36.01 19.62
N GLN A 750 -48.21 36.83 18.57
CA GLN A 750 -49.25 36.87 17.54
C GLN A 750 -49.25 35.57 16.72
N LEU A 751 -48.08 35.01 16.41
CA LEU A 751 -47.92 33.72 15.73
C LEU A 751 -48.37 32.55 16.61
N GLU A 752 -48.09 32.56 17.91
CA GLU A 752 -48.61 31.57 18.87
C GLU A 752 -50.15 31.60 18.92
N ASN A 753 -50.74 32.78 18.79
CA ASN A 753 -52.19 32.98 18.76
C ASN A 753 -52.82 32.79 17.36
N ASN A 754 -52.08 32.25 16.37
CA ASN A 754 -52.51 32.06 14.97
C ASN A 754 -52.99 33.35 14.27
N LYS A 755 -52.41 34.51 14.61
CA LYS A 755 -52.73 35.83 14.01
C LYS A 755 -51.64 36.29 13.05
N SER A 756 -51.32 35.49 12.02
CA SER A 756 -50.20 35.71 11.09
C SER A 756 -50.21 37.09 10.40
N SER A 757 -51.39 37.61 10.04
CA SER A 757 -51.52 38.95 9.43
C SER A 757 -51.14 40.10 10.38
N LYS A 758 -51.31 39.92 11.70
CA LYS A 758 -50.86 40.92 12.68
C LYS A 758 -49.39 40.74 13.02
N ALA A 759 -48.91 39.49 13.11
CA ALA A 759 -47.48 39.20 13.24
C ALA A 759 -46.67 39.84 12.12
N SER A 760 -47.12 39.71 10.86
CA SER A 760 -46.50 40.37 9.70
C SER A 760 -46.36 41.89 9.85
N LYS A 761 -47.32 42.56 10.50
CA LYS A 761 -47.22 44.00 10.75
C LYS A 761 -46.14 44.33 11.79
N SER A 762 -46.10 43.58 12.90
CA SER A 762 -45.05 43.75 13.91
C SER A 762 -43.67 43.39 13.35
N GLN A 763 -43.58 42.39 12.46
CA GLN A 763 -42.35 42.04 11.72
C GLN A 763 -41.87 43.18 10.82
N LYS A 764 -42.76 43.76 9.99
CA LYS A 764 -42.42 44.92 9.14
C LYS A 764 -42.01 46.14 9.96
N SER A 765 -42.68 46.38 11.10
CA SER A 765 -42.34 47.47 12.02
C SER A 765 -40.94 47.29 12.60
N ALA A 766 -40.62 46.08 13.10
CA ALA A 766 -39.29 45.74 13.59
C ALA A 766 -38.22 45.91 12.49
N ALA A 767 -38.47 45.38 11.29
CA ALA A 767 -37.56 45.50 10.15
C ALA A 767 -37.29 46.96 9.76
N GLN A 768 -38.31 47.82 9.76
CA GLN A 768 -38.16 49.24 9.44
C GLN A 768 -37.32 49.97 10.51
N LYS A 769 -37.58 49.72 11.79
CA LYS A 769 -36.79 50.29 12.89
C LYS A 769 -35.32 49.85 12.86
N MET A 770 -35.06 48.58 12.49
CA MET A 770 -33.70 48.08 12.27
C MET A 770 -33.00 48.82 11.12
N LYS A 771 -33.68 49.04 9.99
CA LYS A 771 -33.13 49.84 8.87
C LYS A 771 -32.83 51.28 9.28
N GLU A 772 -33.75 51.94 9.99
CA GLU A 772 -33.53 53.30 10.51
C GLU A 772 -32.31 53.36 11.44
N MET A 773 -32.09 52.33 12.27
CA MET A 773 -30.92 52.24 13.14
C MET A 773 -29.62 52.00 12.35
N SER A 774 -29.66 51.14 11.31
CA SER A 774 -28.54 50.93 10.39
C SER A 774 -28.17 52.22 9.64
N GLU A 775 -29.17 53.00 9.20
CA GLU A 775 -28.96 54.30 8.58
C GLU A 775 -28.33 55.32 9.54
N LYS A 776 -28.77 55.35 10.81
CA LYS A 776 -28.10 56.14 11.86
C LYS A 776 -26.63 55.74 12.00
N MET A 777 -26.32 54.44 12.05
CA MET A 777 -24.94 53.96 12.11
C MET A 777 -24.12 54.34 10.87
N ALA A 778 -24.70 54.26 9.67
CA ALA A 778 -24.04 54.71 8.44
C ALA A 778 -23.74 56.22 8.45
N SER A 779 -24.65 57.02 9.03
CA SER A 779 -24.46 58.45 9.20
C SER A 779 -23.32 58.76 10.20
N LEU A 780 -23.25 58.00 11.30
CA LEU A 780 -22.16 58.09 12.29
C LEU A 780 -20.81 57.73 11.65
N GLN A 781 -20.76 56.65 10.85
CA GLN A 781 -19.56 56.24 10.10
C GLN A 781 -19.10 57.36 9.15
N SER A 782 -20.03 58.04 8.49
CA SER A 782 -19.74 59.16 7.58
C SER A 782 -19.27 60.41 8.31
N GLN A 783 -19.82 60.70 9.49
CA GLN A 783 -19.41 61.83 10.34
C GLN A 783 -18.05 61.58 11.01
N ALA A 784 -17.78 60.36 11.45
CA ALA A 784 -16.47 59.96 11.94
C ALA A 784 -15.37 60.01 10.86
N ALA A 785 -15.78 59.99 9.58
CA ALA A 785 -14.91 60.22 8.42
C ALA A 785 -14.84 61.70 7.99
N ASP A 786 -15.67 62.59 8.56
CA ASP A 786 -15.69 64.00 8.21
C ASP A 786 -14.48 64.73 8.80
N GLN A 787 -13.48 64.94 7.95
CA GLN A 787 -12.21 65.57 8.29
C GLN A 787 -12.30 67.11 8.40
N GLY A 788 -13.50 67.69 8.40
CA GLY A 788 -13.71 69.15 8.43
C GLY A 788 -13.15 69.84 9.69
N GLU A 789 -13.36 69.27 10.88
CA GLU A 789 -12.84 69.81 12.14
C GLU A 789 -11.30 69.73 12.20
N ASP A 790 -10.74 68.65 11.67
CA ASP A 790 -9.30 68.44 11.60
C ASP A 790 -8.63 69.40 10.59
N MET A 791 -9.33 69.77 9.51
CA MET A 791 -8.85 70.77 8.54
C MET A 791 -8.72 72.17 9.16
N GLU A 792 -9.69 72.59 9.99
CA GLU A 792 -9.60 73.88 10.68
C GLU A 792 -8.51 73.86 11.76
N SER A 793 -8.40 72.75 12.50
CA SER A 793 -7.33 72.52 13.47
C SER A 793 -5.94 72.60 12.81
N LEU A 794 -5.78 71.98 11.63
CA LEU A 794 -4.55 72.04 10.84
C LEU A 794 -4.19 73.47 10.40
N ARG A 795 -5.17 74.26 9.96
CA ARG A 795 -4.94 75.68 9.60
C ARG A 795 -4.47 76.50 10.79
N GLN A 796 -5.10 76.31 11.95
CA GLN A 796 -4.69 77.02 13.17
C GLN A 796 -3.28 76.62 13.61
N LEU A 797 -2.93 75.33 13.50
CA LEU A 797 -1.58 74.86 13.83
C LEU A 797 -0.54 75.35 12.82
N LEU A 798 -0.87 75.40 11.53
CA LEU A 798 -0.02 76.00 10.51
C LEU A 798 0.23 77.49 10.79
N ASP A 799 -0.79 78.26 11.16
CA ASP A 799 -0.65 79.68 11.52
C ASP A 799 0.25 79.86 12.75
N ASN A 800 0.05 79.05 13.80
CA ASN A 800 0.89 79.06 15.00
C ASN A 800 2.35 78.68 14.71
N LEU A 801 2.58 77.68 13.85
CA LEU A 801 3.92 77.26 13.41
C LEU A 801 4.62 78.36 12.61
N VAL A 802 3.91 79.00 11.69
CA VAL A 802 4.42 80.13 10.89
C VAL A 802 4.74 81.32 11.79
N HIS A 803 3.89 81.60 12.79
CA HIS A 803 4.16 82.66 13.77
C HIS A 803 5.41 82.37 14.61
N LEU A 804 5.57 81.14 15.10
CA LEU A 804 6.76 80.70 15.83
C LEU A 804 8.02 80.81 14.96
N SER A 805 7.94 80.46 13.67
CA SER A 805 9.02 80.60 12.69
C SER A 805 9.46 82.06 12.54
N PHE A 806 8.52 82.99 12.37
CA PHE A 806 8.86 84.41 12.27
C PHE A 806 9.47 84.98 13.55
N GLU A 807 8.97 84.59 14.73
CA GLU A 807 9.54 85.03 16.00
C GLU A 807 10.95 84.47 16.24
N GLN A 808 11.21 83.23 15.81
CA GLN A 808 12.53 82.60 15.86
C GLN A 808 13.50 83.29 14.89
N GLU A 809 13.09 83.60 13.66
CA GLU A 809 13.89 84.34 12.68
C GLU A 809 14.25 85.75 13.19
N ALA A 810 13.27 86.48 13.71
CA ALA A 810 13.50 87.80 14.29
C ALA A 810 14.48 87.75 15.47
N LEU A 811 14.38 86.72 16.31
CA LEU A 811 15.33 86.48 17.41
C LEU A 811 16.74 86.18 16.87
N MET A 812 16.86 85.34 15.83
CA MET A 812 18.14 85.00 15.20
C MET A 812 18.85 86.23 14.63
N GLU A 813 18.13 87.12 13.93
CA GLU A 813 18.72 88.33 13.36
C GLU A 813 19.29 89.26 14.42
N VAL A 814 18.54 89.47 15.51
CA VAL A 814 18.99 90.30 16.63
C VAL A 814 20.16 89.63 17.35
N TYR A 815 20.03 88.34 17.68
CA TYR A 815 21.06 87.56 18.36
C TYR A 815 22.39 87.55 17.60
N LYS A 816 22.37 87.37 16.28
CA LYS A 816 23.55 87.38 15.42
C LYS A 816 24.33 88.70 15.49
N ASN A 817 23.68 89.82 15.79
CA ASN A 817 24.31 91.14 15.87
C ASN A 817 24.62 91.60 17.31
N THR A 818 24.04 90.96 18.34
CA THR A 818 24.26 91.34 19.75
C THR A 818 25.62 90.88 20.28
N ASN A 819 26.33 91.75 21.01
CA ASN A 819 27.57 91.39 21.70
C ASN A 819 27.30 90.46 22.89
N THR A 820 28.08 89.40 23.06
CA THR A 820 27.92 88.43 24.16
C THR A 820 27.98 89.08 25.53
N GLN A 821 28.72 90.18 25.72
CA GLN A 821 28.84 90.89 27.01
C GLN A 821 27.66 91.84 27.32
N SER A 822 26.76 92.09 26.37
CA SER A 822 25.64 93.01 26.57
C SER A 822 24.60 92.45 27.57
N PRO A 823 24.00 93.27 28.45
CA PRO A 823 22.84 92.88 29.26
C PRO A 823 21.65 92.41 28.40
N GLU A 824 21.55 92.90 27.16
CA GLU A 824 20.53 92.51 26.19
C GLU A 824 20.64 91.03 25.78
N TYR A 825 21.85 90.46 25.81
CA TYR A 825 22.08 89.06 25.49
C TYR A 825 21.29 88.09 26.40
N VAL A 826 21.15 88.45 27.69
CA VAL A 826 20.33 87.66 28.65
C VAL A 826 18.84 87.74 28.30
N LYS A 827 18.36 88.90 27.82
CA LYS A 827 16.97 89.06 27.37
C LYS A 827 16.68 88.22 26.13
N LEU A 828 17.65 88.06 25.23
CA LEU A 828 17.51 87.18 24.06
C LEU A 828 17.41 85.71 24.46
N ALA A 829 18.20 85.27 25.46
CA ALA A 829 18.05 83.91 26.01
C ALA A 829 16.68 83.71 26.69
N GLN A 830 16.16 84.72 27.40
CA GLN A 830 14.80 84.69 27.93
C GLN A 830 13.73 84.63 26.82
N LYS A 831 13.93 85.36 25.72
CA LYS A 831 13.05 85.30 24.55
C LYS A 831 13.11 83.92 23.89
N GLN A 832 14.30 83.33 23.71
CA GLN A 832 14.45 81.96 23.21
C GLN A 832 13.72 80.94 24.11
N LYS A 833 13.79 81.13 25.43
CA LYS A 833 13.09 80.26 26.39
C LYS A 833 11.57 80.40 26.23
N LYS A 834 11.07 81.62 26.05
CA LYS A 834 9.65 81.84 25.76
C LYS A 834 9.23 81.12 24.47
N LEU A 835 10.02 81.22 23.40
CA LEU A 835 9.72 80.50 22.15
C LEU A 835 9.72 78.98 22.34
N LYS A 836 10.58 78.46 23.22
CA LYS A 836 10.54 77.05 23.62
C LYS A 836 9.24 76.70 24.34
N ASP A 837 8.83 77.51 25.31
CA ASP A 837 7.58 77.30 26.05
C ASP A 837 6.36 77.39 25.11
N ASP A 838 6.37 78.32 24.15
CA ASP A 838 5.32 78.47 23.11
C ASP A 838 5.30 77.26 22.14
N ALA A 839 6.47 76.77 21.73
CA ALA A 839 6.61 75.58 20.88
C ALA A 839 6.06 74.31 21.55
N LYS A 840 6.12 74.22 22.89
CA LYS A 840 5.55 73.09 23.63
C LYS A 840 4.02 73.01 23.50
N MET A 841 3.31 74.14 23.50
CA MET A 841 1.86 74.12 23.27
C MET A 841 1.51 73.69 21.84
N ILE A 842 2.36 74.07 20.88
CA ILE A 842 2.25 73.62 19.49
C ILE A 842 2.52 72.10 19.42
N GLU A 843 3.54 71.58 20.09
CA GLU A 843 3.83 70.13 20.21
C GLU A 843 2.61 69.35 20.72
N ASP A 844 2.04 69.75 21.86
CA ASP A 844 0.91 69.03 22.47
C ASP A 844 -0.30 69.00 21.52
N SER A 845 -0.56 70.11 20.83
CA SER A 845 -1.67 70.24 19.89
C SER A 845 -1.42 69.44 18.59
N LEU A 846 -0.19 69.43 18.10
CA LEU A 846 0.23 68.65 16.93
C LEU A 846 0.15 67.15 17.23
N PHE A 847 0.59 66.72 18.41
CA PHE A 847 0.50 65.32 18.82
C PHE A 847 -0.95 64.86 18.93
N ALA A 848 -1.81 65.65 19.58
CA ALA A 848 -3.25 65.36 19.66
C ALA A 848 -3.95 65.34 18.29
N LEU A 849 -3.44 66.08 17.30
CA LEU A 849 -3.93 66.00 15.92
C LEU A 849 -3.37 64.79 15.16
N SER A 850 -2.12 64.39 15.40
CA SER A 850 -1.49 63.22 14.75
C SER A 850 -2.20 61.91 15.08
N LYS A 851 -2.81 61.81 16.27
CA LYS A 851 -3.69 60.68 16.66
C LYS A 851 -4.98 60.59 15.85
N ARG A 852 -5.40 61.68 15.19
CA ARG A 852 -6.66 61.77 14.43
C ARG A 852 -6.46 61.67 12.93
N VAL A 853 -5.45 62.39 12.42
CA VAL A 853 -5.16 62.45 10.99
C VAL A 853 -4.03 61.49 10.66
N VAL A 854 -4.39 60.32 10.15
CA VAL A 854 -3.45 59.25 9.79
C VAL A 854 -2.44 59.71 8.73
N GLN A 855 -2.85 60.62 7.84
CA GLN A 855 -2.01 61.19 6.77
C GLN A 855 -0.86 62.07 7.30
N LEU A 856 -0.94 62.56 8.55
CA LEU A 856 0.16 63.29 9.18
C LEU A 856 1.24 62.28 9.57
N GLN A 857 2.19 62.03 8.68
CA GLN A 857 3.25 61.03 8.82
C GLN A 857 4.07 61.17 10.12
N SER A 858 4.81 60.11 10.47
CA SER A 858 5.85 60.05 11.53
C SER A 858 6.82 61.25 11.52
N VAL A 859 6.98 61.89 10.35
CA VAL A 859 7.74 63.13 10.14
C VAL A 859 7.33 64.25 11.11
N VAL A 860 6.06 64.36 11.50
CA VAL A 860 5.60 65.44 12.41
C VAL A 860 6.26 65.33 13.78
N ASN A 861 6.23 64.13 14.39
CA ASN A 861 6.82 63.90 15.71
C ASN A 861 8.34 64.05 15.66
N LYS A 862 8.98 63.55 14.60
CA LYS A 862 10.43 63.70 14.37
C LYS A 862 10.84 65.17 14.31
N GLU A 863 10.16 65.98 13.50
CA GLU A 863 10.50 67.41 13.35
C GLU A 863 10.21 68.23 14.61
N ILE A 864 9.14 67.93 15.35
CA ILE A 864 8.87 68.56 16.65
C ILE A 864 9.96 68.24 17.68
N ASN A 865 10.40 66.98 17.75
CA ASN A 865 11.44 66.60 18.69
C ASN A 865 12.80 67.21 18.31
N LEU A 866 13.08 67.37 17.00
CA LEU A 866 14.22 68.15 16.52
C LEU A 866 14.13 69.64 16.89
N ILE A 867 12.94 70.25 16.81
CA ILE A 867 12.72 71.63 17.27
C ILE A 867 13.07 71.77 18.75
N ASN A 868 12.49 70.90 19.59
CA ASN A 868 12.71 70.93 21.04
C ASN A 868 14.19 70.70 21.41
N ALA A 869 14.82 69.68 20.84
CA ALA A 869 16.23 69.37 21.09
C ALA A 869 17.15 70.52 20.68
N ASN A 870 16.92 71.12 19.51
CA ASN A 870 17.72 72.27 19.07
C ASN A 870 17.40 73.54 19.87
N MET A 871 16.16 73.73 20.37
CA MET A 871 15.82 74.82 21.29
C MET A 871 16.55 74.68 22.63
N ASP A 872 16.65 73.46 23.16
CA ASP A 872 17.42 73.16 24.37
C ASP A 872 18.90 73.45 24.19
N LYS A 873 19.52 72.89 23.14
CA LYS A 873 20.93 73.17 22.82
C LYS A 873 21.18 74.65 22.54
N THR A 874 20.23 75.34 21.95
CA THR A 874 20.32 76.80 21.76
C THR A 874 20.40 77.52 23.11
N LEU A 875 19.53 77.17 24.07
CA LEU A 875 19.54 77.77 25.41
C LEU A 875 20.82 77.45 26.18
N GLU A 876 21.32 76.22 26.06
CA GLU A 876 22.60 75.79 26.62
C GLU A 876 23.76 76.64 26.07
N PHE A 877 23.96 76.66 24.75
CA PHE A 877 25.02 77.45 24.13
C PHE A 877 24.83 78.96 24.33
N MET A 878 23.59 79.45 24.42
CA MET A 878 23.33 80.82 24.81
C MET A 878 23.82 81.09 26.24
N SER A 879 23.54 80.20 27.20
CA SER A 879 23.97 80.34 28.60
C SER A 879 25.49 80.33 28.73
N GLU A 880 26.18 79.49 27.94
CA GLU A 880 27.64 79.39 27.86
C GLU A 880 28.28 80.50 27.01
N ARG A 881 27.46 81.31 26.34
CA ARG A 881 27.87 82.41 25.43
C ARG A 881 28.63 81.94 24.19
N ILE A 882 28.41 80.69 23.75
CA ILE A 882 28.96 80.11 22.52
C ILE A 882 28.08 80.47 21.32
N LYS A 883 28.19 81.73 20.90
CA LYS A 883 27.33 82.34 19.87
C LYS A 883 27.25 81.58 18.53
N PRO A 884 28.34 81.07 17.93
CA PRO A 884 28.27 80.36 16.66
C PRO A 884 27.46 79.06 16.73
N MET A 885 27.59 78.30 17.82
CA MET A 885 26.86 77.04 18.00
C MET A 885 25.38 77.29 18.26
N ALA A 886 25.03 78.29 19.10
CA ALA A 886 23.65 78.70 19.30
C ALA A 886 22.99 79.13 17.98
N ALA A 887 23.65 79.97 17.17
CA ALA A 887 23.11 80.40 15.89
C ALA A 887 22.89 79.24 14.90
N SER A 888 23.79 78.25 14.89
CA SER A 888 23.62 77.03 14.08
C SER A 888 22.40 76.22 14.54
N ARG A 889 22.20 76.04 15.85
CA ARG A 889 21.03 75.35 16.40
C ARG A 889 19.73 76.09 16.09
N GLN A 890 19.73 77.42 16.15
CA GLN A 890 18.59 78.22 15.73
C GLN A 890 18.22 78.02 14.25
N GLN A 891 19.20 77.80 13.38
CA GLN A 891 18.95 77.52 11.96
C GLN A 891 18.35 76.12 11.73
N TYR A 892 18.73 75.12 12.54
CA TYR A 892 18.08 73.82 12.51
C TYR A 892 16.62 73.90 12.97
N ILE A 893 16.32 74.71 14.01
CA ILE A 893 14.92 75.00 14.41
C ILE A 893 14.11 75.54 13.24
N MET A 894 14.64 76.53 12.50
CA MET A 894 13.96 77.08 11.32
C MET A 894 13.73 76.05 10.22
N THR A 895 14.68 75.12 10.03
CA THR A 895 14.55 74.06 9.03
C THR A 895 13.37 73.15 9.37
N SER A 896 13.29 72.68 10.61
CA SER A 896 12.19 71.83 11.07
C SER A 896 10.83 72.53 11.07
N LEU A 897 10.77 73.82 11.46
CA LEU A 897 9.53 74.60 11.38
C LEU A 897 9.02 74.75 9.94
N ASN A 898 9.92 74.95 8.98
CA ASN A 898 9.56 75.04 7.56
C ASN A 898 9.13 73.69 6.99
N ASN A 899 9.78 72.59 7.38
CA ASN A 899 9.39 71.24 6.97
C ASN A 899 7.97 70.92 7.46
N LEU A 900 7.66 71.23 8.73
CA LEU A 900 6.31 71.06 9.28
C LEU A 900 5.27 71.92 8.56
N ALA A 901 5.59 73.19 8.26
CA ALA A 901 4.68 74.07 7.53
C ALA A 901 4.37 73.55 6.12
N LEU A 902 5.38 73.02 5.42
CA LEU A 902 5.21 72.41 4.09
C LEU A 902 4.33 71.15 4.17
N LEU A 903 4.64 70.25 5.12
CA LEU A 903 3.87 69.02 5.32
C LEU A 903 2.40 69.32 5.64
N PHE A 904 2.14 70.37 6.41
CA PHE A 904 0.79 70.77 6.81
C PHE A 904 0.01 71.39 5.66
N ASP A 905 0.67 72.18 4.80
CA ASP A 905 0.07 72.66 3.56
C ASP A 905 -0.27 71.50 2.60
N GLU A 906 0.62 70.53 2.45
CA GLU A 906 0.37 69.33 1.62
C GLU A 906 -0.80 68.49 2.15
N ALA A 907 -0.84 68.25 3.47
CA ALA A 907 -1.94 67.54 4.12
C ALA A 907 -3.28 68.30 3.96
N LEU A 908 -3.28 69.62 4.21
CA LEU A 908 -4.47 70.47 4.00
C LEU A 908 -4.94 70.44 2.55
N GLN A 909 -4.04 70.44 1.57
CA GLN A 909 -4.37 70.34 0.16
C GLN A 909 -4.96 68.98 -0.21
N GLN A 910 -4.44 67.89 0.36
CA GLN A 910 -5.00 66.54 0.16
C GLN A 910 -6.41 66.44 0.76
N MET A 911 -6.61 66.90 1.99
CA MET A 911 -7.92 66.89 2.66
C MET A 911 -8.94 67.76 1.92
N GLN A 912 -8.55 68.93 1.40
CA GLN A 912 -9.44 69.77 0.59
C GLN A 912 -9.84 69.10 -0.73
N GLN A 913 -8.95 68.32 -1.35
CA GLN A 913 -9.26 67.53 -2.54
C GLN A 913 -10.21 66.37 -2.23
N GLN A 914 -10.13 65.77 -1.04
CA GLN A 914 -11.07 64.75 -0.57
C GLN A 914 -12.45 65.32 -0.24
N ALA A 915 -12.51 66.42 0.51
CA ALA A 915 -13.77 67.08 0.90
C ALA A 915 -14.58 67.60 -0.31
N GLN A 916 -13.92 68.05 -1.38
CA GLN A 916 -14.60 68.42 -2.63
C GLN A 916 -15.30 67.24 -3.34
N LYS A 917 -15.00 65.98 -2.97
CA LYS A 917 -15.67 64.78 -3.54
C LYS A 917 -17.04 64.49 -2.90
N GLN A 918 -17.32 64.98 -1.69
CA GLN A 918 -18.56 64.67 -0.95
C GLN A 918 -19.68 65.75 -1.10
N GLY A 919 -19.41 66.88 -1.75
CA GLY A 919 -20.28 68.07 -1.73
C GLY A 919 -21.45 68.18 -2.73
N GLU A 920 -21.79 67.16 -3.53
CA GLU A 920 -22.94 67.25 -4.49
C GLU A 920 -23.98 66.12 -4.31
N GLY A 921 -24.88 66.31 -3.33
CA GLY A 921 -26.32 66.02 -3.38
C GLY A 921 -26.81 64.56 -3.27
N SER A 922 -27.30 64.18 -2.08
CA SER A 922 -28.34 63.15 -1.93
C SER A 922 -29.64 63.62 -2.57
N CYS A 923 -30.19 62.82 -3.49
CA CYS A 923 -31.56 62.98 -3.98
C CYS A 923 -32.24 61.60 -3.95
N ASP A 924 -33.30 61.52 -3.17
CA ASP A 924 -34.20 60.37 -3.03
C ASP A 924 -34.84 59.95 -4.36
N ASN A 925 -34.60 58.70 -4.78
CA ASN A 925 -35.64 57.81 -5.32
C ASN A 925 -35.10 56.37 -5.52
N PRO A 926 -35.79 55.33 -5.03
CA PRO A 926 -35.40 53.94 -5.25
C PRO A 926 -35.90 53.46 -6.62
N GLY A 927 -34.99 52.88 -7.42
CA GLY A 927 -35.33 52.19 -8.65
C GLY A 927 -34.77 52.85 -9.92
N GLY A 928 -33.57 52.43 -10.32
CA GLY A 928 -33.01 52.72 -11.63
C GLY A 928 -31.52 52.45 -11.68
N SER A 929 -31.12 51.41 -12.41
CA SER A 929 -29.74 51.11 -12.79
C SER A 929 -29.18 52.26 -13.65
N GLY A 930 -28.63 53.27 -12.98
CA GLY A 930 -28.03 54.47 -13.56
C GLY A 930 -26.50 54.36 -13.58
N LYS A 931 -25.94 54.57 -14.77
CA LYS A 931 -24.51 54.56 -15.13
C LYS A 931 -23.61 55.32 -14.13
N PRO A 932 -22.36 54.88 -13.91
CA PRO A 932 -21.42 55.61 -13.07
C PRO A 932 -21.14 57.01 -13.63
N LYS A 933 -21.14 58.02 -12.75
CA LYS A 933 -20.58 59.34 -13.06
C LYS A 933 -19.05 59.22 -13.11
N PRO A 934 -18.37 59.94 -14.02
CA PRO A 934 -16.92 59.83 -14.19
C PRO A 934 -16.18 60.35 -12.95
N GLY A 935 -15.12 59.63 -12.56
CA GLY A 935 -14.31 59.93 -11.38
C GLY A 935 -13.56 61.28 -11.45
N PRO A 936 -13.10 61.79 -10.29
CA PRO A 936 -12.27 62.98 -10.21
C PRO A 936 -10.93 62.76 -10.92
N GLY A 937 -10.50 63.73 -11.73
CA GLY A 937 -9.36 63.58 -12.65
C GLY A 937 -9.76 63.29 -14.10
N SER A 938 -11.01 62.91 -14.40
CA SER A 938 -11.46 62.72 -15.79
C SER A 938 -11.47 64.04 -16.58
N MET A 939 -11.42 63.92 -17.91
CA MET A 939 -11.54 65.04 -18.85
C MET A 939 -12.84 65.85 -18.65
N GLY A 940 -13.89 65.22 -18.13
CA GLY A 940 -15.15 65.87 -17.79
C GLY A 940 -15.03 66.90 -16.65
N SER A 941 -14.13 66.67 -15.68
CA SER A 941 -13.91 67.60 -14.57
C SER A 941 -13.06 68.81 -14.98
N LEU A 942 -12.03 68.59 -15.80
CA LEU A 942 -11.21 69.65 -16.41
C LEU A 942 -12.02 70.57 -17.32
N LYS A 943 -12.94 70.00 -18.10
CA LYS A 943 -13.86 70.78 -18.94
C LYS A 943 -14.73 71.73 -18.12
N LYS A 944 -15.33 71.27 -17.02
CA LYS A 944 -16.15 72.13 -16.15
C LYS A 944 -15.34 73.29 -15.56
N MET A 945 -14.09 73.02 -15.13
CA MET A 945 -13.18 74.07 -14.66
C MET A 945 -12.82 75.07 -15.78
N GLN A 946 -12.55 74.57 -16.99
CA GLN A 946 -12.26 75.43 -18.15
C GLN A 946 -13.47 76.27 -18.58
N GLU A 947 -14.69 75.73 -18.52
CA GLU A 947 -15.95 76.44 -18.82
C GLU A 947 -16.20 77.57 -17.82
N GLN A 948 -15.98 77.32 -16.52
CA GLN A 948 -16.15 78.31 -15.48
C GLN A 948 -15.14 79.46 -15.62
N LEU A 949 -13.89 79.13 -15.94
CA LEU A 949 -12.85 80.12 -16.21
C LEU A 949 -13.16 80.92 -17.49
N SER A 950 -13.67 80.28 -18.55
CA SER A 950 -14.09 80.97 -19.78
C SER A 950 -15.22 81.97 -19.50
N LYS A 951 -16.20 81.60 -18.68
CA LYS A 951 -17.30 82.49 -18.28
C LYS A 951 -16.80 83.68 -17.46
N GLN A 952 -15.82 83.48 -16.56
CA GLN A 952 -15.21 84.57 -15.81
C GLN A 952 -14.42 85.54 -16.70
N LEU A 953 -13.68 85.03 -17.69
CA LEU A 953 -12.95 85.85 -18.66
C LEU A 953 -13.88 86.66 -19.56
N GLU A 954 -14.99 86.07 -20.04
CA GLU A 954 -16.01 86.77 -20.83
C GLU A 954 -16.75 87.86 -20.03
N GLN A 955 -17.07 87.61 -18.76
CA GLN A 955 -17.68 88.61 -17.88
C GLN A 955 -16.71 89.77 -17.61
N MET A 956 -15.42 89.48 -17.45
CA MET A 956 -14.40 90.50 -17.26
C MET A 956 -14.17 91.33 -18.54
N GLU A 957 -14.16 90.70 -19.71
CA GLU A 957 -14.05 91.39 -21.01
C GLU A 957 -15.22 92.36 -21.24
N LYS A 958 -16.45 91.93 -20.91
CA LYS A 958 -17.65 92.78 -20.96
C LYS A 958 -17.55 93.97 -19.99
N ALA A 959 -17.08 93.73 -18.76
CA ALA A 959 -16.87 94.79 -17.77
C ALA A 959 -15.79 95.81 -18.20
N LEU A 960 -14.75 95.37 -18.91
CA LEU A 960 -13.70 96.23 -19.46
C LEU A 960 -14.18 97.04 -20.67
N LYS A 961 -15.08 96.48 -21.51
CA LYS A 961 -15.69 97.17 -22.66
C LYS A 961 -16.77 98.19 -22.25
N GLU A 962 -17.49 97.97 -21.16
CA GLU A 962 -18.51 98.91 -20.67
C GLU A 962 -17.94 100.12 -19.92
N GLY A 963 -16.69 100.04 -19.45
CA GLY A 963 -15.96 101.14 -18.80
C GLY A 963 -15.42 102.24 -19.73
N GLN A 964 -15.51 102.08 -21.06
CA GLN A 964 -15.09 103.08 -22.05
C GLN A 964 -16.29 103.64 -22.83
N LYS A 965 -16.96 104.64 -22.26
CA LYS A 965 -17.76 105.62 -23.03
C LYS A 965 -17.30 107.05 -22.72
N PRO A 966 -16.90 107.85 -23.73
CA PRO A 966 -16.50 109.23 -23.51
C PRO A 966 -17.69 110.19 -23.62
N GLY A 967 -17.86 111.05 -22.60
CA GLY A 967 -18.49 112.37 -22.77
C GLY A 967 -19.76 112.67 -21.94
N GLY A 968 -19.68 113.73 -21.12
CA GLY A 968 -20.85 114.38 -20.52
C GLY A 968 -20.52 115.31 -19.35
N LYS A 969 -20.36 116.62 -19.62
CA LYS A 969 -20.05 117.70 -18.67
C LYS A 969 -21.29 118.13 -17.84
N LYS A 970 -21.14 118.38 -16.52
CA LYS A 970 -21.41 119.69 -15.86
C LYS A 970 -21.06 119.71 -14.34
N PRO A 971 -20.76 120.90 -13.75
CA PRO A 971 -20.06 121.05 -12.46
C PRO A 971 -20.83 121.79 -11.32
N GLY A 972 -20.41 121.59 -10.05
CA GLY A 972 -20.79 122.34 -8.82
C GLY A 972 -21.46 121.43 -7.77
N GLN A 973 -21.13 121.35 -6.46
CA GLN A 973 -20.57 122.28 -5.45
C GLN A 973 -19.63 121.53 -4.44
N LYS A 974 -18.80 122.28 -3.70
CA LYS A 974 -17.85 121.88 -2.60
C LYS A 974 -18.50 122.05 -1.20
N PRO A 975 -17.84 121.77 -0.05
CA PRO A 975 -16.85 120.71 0.33
C PRO A 975 -17.16 120.05 1.72
N GLY A 976 -16.53 118.91 2.05
CA GLY A 976 -16.47 118.41 3.44
C GLY A 976 -15.96 116.97 3.59
N GLU A 977 -14.73 116.85 4.10
CA GLU A 977 -14.00 115.70 4.68
C GLU A 977 -14.60 114.29 4.68
N GLY A 978 -13.81 113.34 4.15
CA GLY A 978 -14.00 111.90 4.35
C GLY A 978 -13.26 111.06 3.32
N SER A 979 -12.02 110.70 3.62
CA SER A 979 -11.25 109.58 3.09
C SER A 979 -10.94 109.55 1.57
N MET A 980 -9.67 109.87 1.28
CA MET A 980 -8.98 109.41 0.08
C MET A 980 -9.14 107.90 -0.09
N MET A 981 -9.63 107.49 -1.26
CA MET A 981 -9.30 106.21 -1.88
C MET A 981 -7.99 106.38 -2.66
N PRO A 982 -6.93 105.63 -2.32
CA PRO A 982 -5.90 105.30 -3.29
C PRO A 982 -5.74 103.79 -3.42
N GLY A 983 -5.80 103.29 -4.66
CA GLY A 983 -5.19 102.00 -5.02
C GLY A 983 -6.17 100.96 -5.56
N GLY A 984 -6.12 100.74 -6.87
CA GLY A 984 -6.81 99.65 -7.55
C GLY A 984 -6.22 98.28 -7.16
N MET A 985 -6.77 97.66 -6.12
CA MET A 985 -6.39 96.33 -5.64
C MET A 985 -7.40 95.22 -6.02
N GLY A 986 -8.30 95.46 -6.99
CA GLY A 986 -9.33 94.48 -7.39
C GLY A 986 -9.04 93.68 -8.66
N THR A 987 -8.11 94.10 -9.51
CA THR A 987 -7.89 93.49 -10.83
C THR A 987 -6.66 92.60 -10.92
N SER A 988 -5.62 92.84 -10.12
CA SER A 988 -4.41 92.01 -10.18
C SER A 988 -4.54 90.72 -9.35
N GLU A 989 -5.26 90.74 -8.23
CA GLU A 989 -5.53 89.54 -7.41
C GLU A 989 -6.48 88.57 -8.13
N SER A 990 -7.53 89.07 -8.79
CA SER A 990 -8.45 88.20 -9.54
C SER A 990 -7.79 87.63 -10.80
N LEU A 991 -6.95 88.39 -11.50
CA LEU A 991 -6.13 87.88 -12.62
C LEU A 991 -5.08 86.88 -12.16
N ALA A 992 -4.45 87.07 -10.99
CA ALA A 992 -3.53 86.10 -10.41
C ALA A 992 -4.24 84.80 -10.01
N LYS A 993 -5.44 84.89 -9.41
CA LYS A 993 -6.29 83.72 -9.11
C LYS A 993 -6.70 82.97 -10.38
N MET A 994 -7.05 83.68 -11.45
CA MET A 994 -7.40 83.07 -12.74
C MET A 994 -6.19 82.45 -13.45
N ALA A 995 -5.01 83.08 -13.39
CA ALA A 995 -3.77 82.50 -13.90
C ALA A 995 -3.38 81.23 -13.12
N ALA A 996 -3.51 81.24 -11.79
CA ALA A 996 -3.28 80.07 -10.95
C ALA A 996 -4.29 78.94 -11.25
N GLN A 997 -5.57 79.28 -11.50
CA GLN A 997 -6.57 78.31 -11.95
C GLN A 997 -6.22 77.71 -13.32
N GLN A 998 -5.81 78.53 -14.29
CA GLN A 998 -5.37 78.07 -15.61
C GLN A 998 -4.11 77.19 -15.52
N ALA A 999 -3.16 77.53 -14.65
CA ALA A 999 -1.95 76.74 -14.40
C ALA A 999 -2.29 75.39 -13.75
N LYS A 1000 -3.23 75.36 -12.80
CA LYS A 1000 -3.76 74.13 -12.18
C LYS A 1000 -4.42 73.22 -13.22
N ILE A 1001 -5.25 73.78 -14.09
CA ILE A 1001 -5.89 73.01 -15.19
C ILE A 1001 -4.83 72.42 -16.13
N ARG A 1002 -3.76 73.18 -16.46
CA ARG A 1002 -2.63 72.67 -17.26
C ARG A 1002 -1.87 71.54 -16.56
N GLN A 1003 -1.63 71.65 -15.25
CA GLN A 1003 -0.89 70.65 -14.48
C GLN A 1003 -1.67 69.34 -14.35
N GLU A 1004 -2.98 69.42 -14.08
CA GLU A 1004 -3.86 68.24 -14.08
C GLU A 1004 -3.96 67.60 -15.47
N LEU A 1005 -4.01 68.40 -16.54
CA LEU A 1005 -3.94 67.89 -17.91
C LEU A 1005 -2.60 67.17 -18.20
N GLN A 1006 -1.48 67.66 -17.66
CA GLN A 1006 -0.17 66.99 -17.79
C GLN A 1006 -0.11 65.67 -17.01
N LYS A 1007 -0.72 65.60 -15.83
CA LYS A 1007 -0.84 64.34 -15.08
C LYS A 1007 -1.64 63.30 -15.87
N LEU A 1008 -2.75 63.69 -16.47
CA LEU A 1008 -3.56 62.79 -17.32
C LEU A 1008 -2.85 62.38 -18.60
N LYS A 1009 -2.07 63.28 -19.20
CA LYS A 1009 -1.20 62.95 -20.34
C LYS A 1009 -0.17 61.88 -19.96
N ASN A 1010 0.45 62.00 -18.78
CA ASN A 1010 1.41 61.01 -18.27
C ASN A 1010 0.74 59.67 -17.93
N GLN A 1011 -0.57 59.67 -17.66
CA GLN A 1011 -1.41 58.47 -17.46
C GLN A 1011 -1.99 57.88 -18.77
N GLY A 1012 -1.54 58.36 -19.95
CA GLY A 1012 -1.88 57.75 -21.25
C GLY A 1012 -3.18 58.26 -21.91
N ALA A 1013 -3.65 59.46 -21.54
CA ALA A 1013 -4.77 60.13 -22.21
C ALA A 1013 -4.38 60.62 -23.62
N GLN A 1014 -4.96 60.01 -24.67
CA GLN A 1014 -4.85 60.46 -26.07
C GLN A 1014 -5.79 61.65 -26.35
N GLY A 1015 -5.40 62.54 -27.27
CA GLY A 1015 -6.17 63.75 -27.61
C GLY A 1015 -5.69 65.04 -26.91
N THR A 1016 -4.70 64.94 -26.02
CA THR A 1016 -4.14 66.06 -25.24
C THR A 1016 -2.99 66.82 -25.96
N GLU A 1017 -2.66 66.46 -27.19
CA GLU A 1017 -1.54 67.03 -27.93
C GLU A 1017 -1.77 68.50 -28.32
N GLY A 1018 -0.80 69.37 -27.98
CA GLY A 1018 -0.84 70.81 -28.25
C GLY A 1018 -1.65 71.64 -27.25
N MET A 1019 -2.48 71.02 -26.40
CA MET A 1019 -3.38 71.74 -25.49
C MET A 1019 -2.65 72.40 -24.30
N SER A 1020 -1.59 71.78 -23.78
CA SER A 1020 -0.74 72.41 -22.74
C SER A 1020 -0.09 73.71 -23.22
N LYS A 1021 0.25 73.80 -24.52
CA LYS A 1021 0.86 74.99 -25.13
C LYS A 1021 -0.16 76.12 -25.28
N LEU A 1022 -1.39 75.80 -25.71
CA LEU A 1022 -2.50 76.76 -25.75
C LEU A 1022 -2.85 77.27 -24.35
N MET A 1023 -2.83 76.40 -23.33
CA MET A 1023 -3.09 76.78 -21.94
C MET A 1023 -2.00 77.69 -21.36
N GLU A 1024 -0.73 77.46 -21.71
CA GLU A 1024 0.41 78.29 -21.33
C GLU A 1024 0.38 79.68 -21.98
N GLU A 1025 0.01 79.75 -23.26
CA GLU A 1025 -0.17 81.04 -23.94
C GLU A 1025 -1.33 81.85 -23.35
N ASN A 1026 -2.43 81.19 -22.96
CA ASN A 1026 -3.53 81.84 -22.24
C ASN A 1026 -3.13 82.30 -20.83
N GLU A 1027 -2.31 81.53 -20.11
CA GLU A 1027 -1.76 81.95 -18.81
C GLU A 1027 -0.90 83.21 -18.96
N GLN A 1028 0.00 83.24 -19.97
CA GLN A 1028 0.83 84.41 -20.25
C GLN A 1028 -0.02 85.64 -20.60
N ASP A 1029 -1.09 85.49 -21.36
CA ASP A 1029 -2.02 86.57 -21.67
C ASP A 1029 -2.74 87.08 -20.41
N ILE A 1030 -3.19 86.19 -19.52
CA ILE A 1030 -3.86 86.54 -18.26
C ILE A 1030 -2.90 87.28 -17.31
N VAL A 1031 -1.69 86.75 -17.12
CA VAL A 1031 -0.65 87.34 -16.26
C VAL A 1031 -0.20 88.71 -16.77
N ASN A 1032 -0.06 88.86 -18.10
CA ASN A 1032 0.33 90.12 -18.73
C ASN A 1032 -0.84 91.11 -18.93
N LYS A 1033 -2.04 90.80 -18.40
CA LYS A 1033 -3.25 91.62 -18.48
C LYS A 1033 -3.73 91.88 -19.93
N ARG A 1034 -3.48 90.95 -20.85
CA ARG A 1034 -3.83 91.01 -22.27
C ARG A 1034 -4.94 90.02 -22.61
N ILE A 1035 -6.16 90.30 -22.16
CA ILE A 1035 -7.35 89.52 -22.57
C ILE A 1035 -7.81 90.05 -23.92
N THR A 1036 -7.45 89.37 -25.01
CA THR A 1036 -7.83 89.73 -26.37
C THR A 1036 -8.86 88.74 -26.93
N GLN A 1037 -9.46 89.07 -28.07
CA GLN A 1037 -10.34 88.12 -28.78
C GLN A 1037 -9.60 86.83 -29.14
N GLU A 1038 -8.30 86.89 -29.38
CA GLU A 1038 -7.44 85.74 -29.66
C GLU A 1038 -7.30 84.83 -28.42
N THR A 1039 -7.14 85.43 -27.23
CA THR A 1039 -7.14 84.71 -25.94
C THR A 1039 -8.46 83.96 -25.70
N LEU A 1040 -9.61 84.59 -26.01
CA LEU A 1040 -10.94 83.98 -25.88
C LEU A 1040 -11.17 82.86 -26.91
N ASN A 1041 -10.73 83.05 -28.15
CA ASN A 1041 -10.82 82.03 -29.18
C ASN A 1041 -9.94 80.81 -28.84
N ARG A 1042 -8.72 81.02 -28.30
CA ARG A 1042 -7.89 79.93 -27.75
C ARG A 1042 -8.57 79.23 -26.59
N GLN A 1043 -9.24 79.97 -25.71
CA GLN A 1043 -10.00 79.38 -24.61
C GLN A 1043 -11.14 78.47 -25.10
N GLN A 1044 -11.85 78.88 -26.16
CA GLN A 1044 -12.89 78.08 -26.81
C GLN A 1044 -12.32 76.85 -27.55
N GLU A 1045 -11.15 76.97 -28.16
CA GLU A 1045 -10.45 75.85 -28.79
C GLU A 1045 -10.02 74.80 -27.76
N ILE A 1046 -9.46 75.23 -26.63
CA ILE A 1046 -9.13 74.35 -25.49
C ILE A 1046 -10.41 73.61 -25.01
N LEU A 1047 -11.53 74.33 -24.89
CA LEU A 1047 -12.82 73.73 -24.51
C LEU A 1047 -13.29 72.64 -25.47
N THR A 1048 -13.12 72.88 -26.78
CA THR A 1048 -13.53 71.97 -27.85
C THR A 1048 -12.68 70.70 -27.85
N ARG A 1049 -11.37 70.81 -27.60
CA ARG A 1049 -10.48 69.64 -27.49
C ARG A 1049 -10.69 68.85 -26.20
N LEU A 1050 -11.03 69.53 -25.09
CA LEU A 1050 -11.45 68.86 -23.85
C LEU A 1050 -12.75 68.05 -24.08
N LEU A 1051 -13.69 68.57 -24.86
CA LEU A 1051 -14.95 67.89 -25.27
C LEU A 1051 -14.71 66.62 -26.10
N GLU A 1052 -13.79 66.67 -27.06
CA GLU A 1052 -13.43 65.51 -27.89
C GLU A 1052 -12.71 64.43 -27.07
N SER A 1053 -11.83 64.83 -26.17
CA SER A 1053 -11.09 63.92 -25.28
C SER A 1053 -11.99 63.26 -24.23
N GLU A 1054 -12.99 63.99 -23.69
CA GLU A 1054 -14.04 63.44 -22.81
C GLU A 1054 -14.88 62.36 -23.52
N LYS A 1055 -15.10 62.51 -24.83
CA LYS A 1055 -15.82 61.51 -25.62
C LYS A 1055 -14.98 60.24 -25.82
N ALA A 1056 -13.67 60.38 -26.05
CA ALA A 1056 -12.74 59.27 -26.19
C ALA A 1056 -12.49 58.51 -24.87
N GLU A 1057 -12.51 59.21 -23.73
CA GLU A 1057 -12.42 58.59 -22.39
C GLU A 1057 -13.65 57.74 -22.08
N ARG A 1058 -14.85 58.25 -22.39
CA ARG A 1058 -16.11 57.48 -22.24
C ARG A 1058 -16.20 56.23 -23.10
N GLU A 1059 -15.51 56.17 -24.24
CA GLU A 1059 -15.44 54.96 -25.08
C GLU A 1059 -14.43 53.92 -24.52
N ARG A 1060 -13.46 54.33 -23.68
CA ARG A 1060 -12.51 53.44 -22.98
C ARG A 1060 -13.06 52.83 -21.69
N GLU A 1061 -13.97 53.51 -20.98
CA GLU A 1061 -14.61 52.98 -19.74
C GLU A 1061 -15.46 51.71 -19.98
N TRP A 1062 -15.68 51.32 -21.24
CA TRP A 1062 -16.36 50.07 -21.62
C TRP A 1062 -15.40 48.87 -21.77
N ASP A 1063 -14.08 49.08 -21.68
CA ASP A 1063 -13.07 48.02 -21.60
C ASP A 1063 -12.68 47.84 -20.12
N ASP A 1064 -13.08 46.72 -19.51
CA ASP A 1064 -12.84 46.39 -18.10
C ASP A 1064 -11.34 46.43 -17.73
N LYS A 1065 -10.89 47.52 -17.11
CA LYS A 1065 -9.54 47.61 -16.53
C LYS A 1065 -9.50 46.83 -15.22
N ARG A 1066 -9.05 45.58 -15.32
CA ARG A 1066 -8.51 44.81 -14.20
C ARG A 1066 -7.22 45.47 -13.73
N GLU A 1067 -7.23 46.18 -12.60
CA GLU A 1067 -5.99 46.57 -11.94
C GLU A 1067 -5.32 45.32 -11.36
N SER A 1068 -4.12 45.03 -11.88
CA SER A 1068 -3.23 44.03 -11.32
C SER A 1068 -2.69 44.60 -10.01
N LYS A 1069 -3.23 44.16 -8.86
CA LYS A 1069 -2.41 44.13 -7.65
C LYS A 1069 -1.15 43.36 -8.03
N GLU A 1070 0.04 43.96 -7.94
CA GLU A 1070 1.25 43.16 -7.89
C GLU A 1070 0.97 42.10 -6.82
N GLY A 1071 1.03 40.83 -7.21
CA GLY A 1071 1.02 39.78 -6.22
C GLY A 1071 2.23 40.04 -5.36
N LYS A 1072 2.04 40.65 -4.17
CA LYS A 1072 2.85 40.26 -3.02
C LYS A 1072 2.80 38.75 -3.10
N THR A 1073 3.95 38.18 -3.44
CA THR A 1073 4.08 36.75 -3.61
C THR A 1073 3.51 36.22 -2.32
N VAL A 1074 2.33 35.60 -2.36
CA VAL A 1074 1.88 34.80 -1.23
C VAL A 1074 2.92 33.71 -1.28
N GLU A 1075 4.03 33.94 -0.57
CA GLU A 1075 5.04 32.93 -0.40
C GLU A 1075 4.24 31.71 -0.01
N ASN A 1076 4.33 30.66 -0.84
CA ASN A 1076 3.78 29.38 -0.48
C ASN A 1076 4.32 29.12 0.91
N SER A 1077 3.48 29.23 1.92
CA SER A 1077 3.91 29.14 3.30
C SER A 1077 4.47 27.72 3.45
N ASN A 1078 5.80 27.68 3.56
CA ASN A 1078 6.63 26.51 3.70
C ASN A 1078 6.77 25.56 2.48
N PRO A 1079 7.50 25.94 1.42
CA PRO A 1079 7.88 24.98 0.37
C PRO A 1079 9.02 24.07 0.84
N ASN A 1080 9.67 24.35 1.98
CA ASN A 1080 10.74 23.52 2.54
C ASN A 1080 10.24 22.12 2.90
N LEU A 1081 9.00 21.95 3.39
CA LEU A 1081 8.45 20.60 3.60
C LEU A 1081 8.25 19.82 2.29
N PHE A 1082 7.82 20.51 1.22
CA PHE A 1082 7.68 19.92 -0.12
C PHE A 1082 9.05 19.60 -0.75
N PHE A 1083 10.04 20.46 -0.57
CA PHE A 1083 11.40 20.27 -1.08
C PHE A 1083 12.22 19.27 -0.24
N GLU A 1084 12.09 19.25 1.10
CA GLU A 1084 12.67 18.20 1.95
C GLU A 1084 12.05 16.84 1.66
N TYR A 1085 10.73 16.77 1.46
CA TYR A 1085 10.05 15.56 1.04
C TYR A 1085 10.52 15.08 -0.33
N ASN A 1086 10.59 15.96 -1.34
CA ASN A 1086 11.09 15.58 -2.67
C ASN A 1086 12.56 15.17 -2.63
N LYS A 1087 13.38 15.79 -1.78
CA LYS A 1087 14.79 15.43 -1.59
C LYS A 1087 14.95 14.07 -0.90
N GLN A 1088 14.10 13.75 0.08
CA GLN A 1088 14.01 12.41 0.67
C GLN A 1088 13.53 11.38 -0.36
N LYS A 1089 12.48 11.70 -1.14
CA LYS A 1089 11.94 10.85 -2.21
C LYS A 1089 12.97 10.58 -3.31
N GLU A 1090 13.73 11.59 -3.74
CA GLU A 1090 14.85 11.42 -4.69
C GLU A 1090 15.93 10.51 -4.08
N SER A 1091 16.28 10.68 -2.80
CA SER A 1091 17.27 9.83 -2.15
C SER A 1091 16.81 8.38 -1.95
N GLU A 1092 15.52 8.13 -1.69
CA GLU A 1092 14.95 6.78 -1.57
C GLU A 1092 14.78 6.11 -2.94
N VAL A 1093 14.37 6.85 -3.96
CA VAL A 1093 14.27 6.37 -5.35
C VAL A 1093 15.66 6.05 -5.90
N GLU A 1094 16.66 6.88 -5.62
CA GLU A 1094 18.05 6.64 -6.01
C GLU A 1094 18.61 5.39 -5.28
N LEU A 1095 18.31 5.20 -4.00
CA LEU A 1095 18.68 3.98 -3.26
C LEU A 1095 18.00 2.72 -3.81
N LEU A 1096 16.70 2.77 -4.11
CA LEU A 1096 15.94 1.66 -4.70
C LEU A 1096 16.38 1.34 -6.13
N GLN A 1097 16.81 2.34 -6.92
CA GLN A 1097 17.39 2.14 -8.24
C GLN A 1097 18.82 1.56 -8.19
N THR A 1098 19.56 1.75 -7.09
CA THR A 1098 20.87 1.09 -6.89
C THR A 1098 20.79 -0.37 -6.48
N THR A 1099 19.59 -0.90 -6.18
CA THR A 1099 19.41 -2.33 -5.91
C THR A 1099 19.66 -3.15 -7.17
N PRO A 1100 20.58 -4.15 -7.17
CA PRO A 1100 20.95 -4.87 -8.39
C PRO A 1100 19.75 -5.50 -9.12
N PRO A 1101 19.64 -5.38 -10.45
CA PRO A 1101 18.52 -5.92 -11.25
C PRO A 1101 18.29 -7.44 -11.12
N HIS A 1102 19.28 -8.16 -10.59
CA HIS A 1102 19.29 -9.62 -10.46
C HIS A 1102 18.64 -10.18 -9.19
N LEU A 1103 18.09 -9.35 -8.29
CA LEU A 1103 17.40 -9.84 -7.10
C LEU A 1103 16.02 -10.44 -7.45
N THR A 1104 15.75 -11.65 -6.97
CA THR A 1104 14.43 -12.29 -7.11
C THR A 1104 13.37 -11.52 -6.30
N GLN A 1105 12.10 -11.62 -6.67
CA GLN A 1105 11.00 -10.88 -6.02
C GLN A 1105 10.95 -11.08 -4.50
N PHE A 1106 11.32 -12.27 -4.01
CA PHE A 1106 11.45 -12.55 -2.59
C PHE A 1106 12.46 -11.63 -1.88
N TYR A 1107 13.66 -11.45 -2.44
CA TYR A 1107 14.67 -10.58 -1.86
C TYR A 1107 14.32 -9.11 -2.02
N LYS A 1108 13.64 -8.72 -3.11
CA LYS A 1108 13.07 -7.37 -3.25
C LYS A 1108 12.09 -7.07 -2.12
N ASN A 1109 11.14 -7.97 -1.85
CA ASN A 1109 10.17 -7.81 -0.76
C ASN A 1109 10.85 -7.75 0.62
N LYS A 1110 11.90 -8.56 0.86
CA LYS A 1110 12.69 -8.51 2.10
C LYS A 1110 13.45 -7.20 2.28
N VAL A 1111 14.01 -6.65 1.20
CA VAL A 1111 14.70 -5.35 1.21
C VAL A 1111 13.69 -4.23 1.47
N THR A 1112 12.52 -4.26 0.82
CA THR A 1112 11.43 -3.31 1.08
C THR A 1112 10.96 -3.39 2.54
N GLN A 1113 10.75 -4.59 3.09
CA GLN A 1113 10.40 -4.78 4.50
C GLN A 1113 11.46 -4.24 5.46
N TYR A 1114 12.74 -4.49 5.17
CA TYR A 1114 13.85 -4.00 6.00
C TYR A 1114 13.90 -2.48 6.04
N PHE A 1115 13.67 -1.80 4.90
CA PHE A 1115 13.62 -0.34 4.87
C PHE A 1115 12.35 0.23 5.51
N GLN A 1116 11.20 -0.46 5.40
CA GLN A 1116 9.99 -0.11 6.13
C GLN A 1116 10.19 -0.15 7.66
N GLU A 1117 11.00 -1.07 8.17
CA GLU A 1117 11.35 -1.12 9.61
C GLU A 1117 12.33 -0.03 10.05
N ILE A 1118 13.13 0.53 9.14
CA ILE A 1118 14.10 1.61 9.44
C ILE A 1118 13.45 3.00 9.42
N ASN A 1119 12.48 3.20 8.54
CA ASN A 1119 11.79 4.50 8.36
C ASN A 1119 10.57 4.69 9.28
N ARG A 1120 10.22 3.66 10.05
CA ARG A 1120 9.19 3.71 11.10
C ARG A 1120 9.78 4.22 12.41
#